data_AF-A0AAV2BQ27-F1
#
_entry.id   AF-A0AAV2BQ27-F1
#
_cell.length_a   1.000
_cell.length_b   1.000
_cell.length_c   1.000
_cell.angle_alpha   90.00
_cell.angle_beta   90.00
_cell.angle_gamma   90.00
#
_symmetry.space_group_name_H-M   'P 1'
#
loop_
_entity.id
_entity.type
_entity.pdbx_description
1 polymer ?
#
loop_
_entity_poly.entity_id
_entity_poly.type
_entity_poly.pdbx_seq_one_letter_code
_entity_poly.pdbx_strand_id
1 'polypeptide(L)'
;MGKSGVFIIIFMPCITAFAFSIYGHSSIYHASTESIYIYGGVSYSTEQVAPTSYLYTFHYPSSQWFRLPPDKKVNKLQTRPTPRYFHASVVTDNFLMILGGRGSSSVDDSILPFAYMFSCNLWIPLTDEAIEVIGKWPEPSVGAATTVANGDFYFYGGMEGQLHQLTMPADICLLFSANRVGCMQQTGCAFCSLSGNGVNQTFCFSQDKHSQSQCYNPREQSKFLQAVHCNAEWIEKRDCHQYTSCTDCVASWPAFKTARQACQWCSNCRTGRCVPAGSSCEDESDCNIPRKVINEPGMCPIRFCGASDCKKCGDLRMCIWTRQVLRSSGFGHTLNKMPIYNWVCVMKEIQAAPSFLIESMPPLKCPTGCSHHNDCTSCLQSQGGEGGWHQCVWSETLQTCMSPSFELLGCEDGTCGLVVRGNETMCPVPCWQHFQASHCLGQANCGWCAFSGPKVDGRGLCMDGGIMGPTGGICRENQILLNGLPLPTQTVKWFQMSKGPPTWFYLTKPPENECKNGHDTCDKTHEECVDTLEGFECQCKPGYQMKGNRCMPTCKQGCVNGTCIEPDVCQCNFGFVGLNCSIMCKCNGHSNCPGPEELETCLECKNNTFGTQCQKCKPMFVGNPVNGGSCVSCSEYCHTHSDLCFGLDVINSTSSQFLNQSFINELREKQVEGPLEEAVCIDCKNNTEGKRCDQCIGGFFKAGERLEDGCRPCECNGHGDSCNPLNGENCNCQNNTENDRQCVQKNSKNMLHMTPCWQLQCSKCAEYFLGSPSNGHQCYRHMYLDKEYCFDPTTQGECNRTPIPLLRGQTVFFAVQPRYMNVDIRIVVDITKGGIDFFLSAKEDAFIVDVEKPTGLHRIYVDEKYGIDLSHYEKAPEFSASMRRKKRDSFQNDSINASEATPLQNLRPKIGDAQGLTTYIDVKKCEDFLLVRNLENRLVVTIPQEVHDLRTTRFYMILRGSEEETFGSLFFRQDQTRIDLFVFFSVFFSCFFLFLAVCVVAWKVKQAFDLRRARRLHAAEMKHMASRPFGHIVVVIDDEPDDSDFFMCSPSNYRKKLKYMKGHGRDSPRQLEDKVSLRALAVEPLSDGFGAVATILVQFPGGAHSLVRMALASSLIASRHHLGYGLRAAMRRRTSHANV
;
A
#
# COMPACT_ATOMS: atom_id res chain seq x y z
N MET A 1 23.44 -14.41 -46.22
CA MET A 1 23.63 -14.49 -44.75
C MET A 1 22.68 -13.48 -44.11
N GLY A 2 21.43 -13.88 -43.85
CA GLY A 2 20.37 -12.99 -43.36
C GLY A 2 20.22 -13.13 -41.85
N LYS A 3 20.25 -12.01 -41.13
CA LYS A 3 19.94 -11.89 -39.71
C LYS A 3 18.45 -12.22 -39.49
N SER A 4 18.12 -13.49 -39.29
CA SER A 4 16.78 -13.89 -38.87
C SER A 4 16.62 -13.59 -37.38
N GLY A 5 15.87 -12.54 -37.06
CA GLY A 5 15.45 -12.22 -35.69
C GLY A 5 14.57 -13.36 -35.16
N VAL A 6 15.17 -14.25 -34.37
CA VAL A 6 14.47 -15.30 -33.65
C VAL A 6 13.80 -14.67 -32.42
N PHE A 7 12.50 -14.93 -32.25
CA PHE A 7 11.82 -14.72 -30.98
C PHE A 7 12.45 -15.63 -29.93
N ILE A 8 13.30 -15.07 -29.09
CA ILE A 8 13.76 -15.74 -27.87
C ILE A 8 13.00 -15.11 -26.71
N ILE A 9 11.94 -15.76 -26.24
CA ILE A 9 11.46 -15.52 -24.88
C ILE A 9 12.47 -16.21 -23.96
N ILE A 10 13.52 -15.47 -23.57
CA ILE A 10 14.47 -15.93 -22.55
C ILE A 10 13.74 -15.84 -21.21
N PHE A 11 13.26 -16.97 -20.69
CA PHE A 11 13.07 -17.10 -19.24
C PHE A 11 14.45 -17.21 -18.61
N MET A 12 15.05 -16.07 -18.28
CA MET A 12 16.07 -16.05 -17.24
C MET A 12 15.35 -16.29 -15.92
N PRO A 13 15.83 -17.20 -15.05
CA PRO A 13 15.46 -17.18 -13.64
C PRO A 13 15.96 -15.84 -13.08
N CYS A 14 15.10 -14.83 -13.08
CA CYS A 14 15.37 -13.50 -12.55
C CYS A 14 15.59 -13.60 -11.04
N ILE A 15 16.85 -13.78 -10.64
CA ILE A 15 17.29 -13.53 -9.26
C ILE A 15 17.36 -12.02 -9.01
N THR A 16 17.23 -11.17 -10.04
CA THR A 16 17.19 -9.71 -9.91
C THR A 16 16.05 -9.11 -10.75
N ALA A 17 14.86 -9.02 -10.13
CA ALA A 17 13.61 -8.55 -10.72
C ALA A 17 13.63 -7.06 -11.09
N PHE A 18 13.26 -6.74 -12.34
CA PHE A 18 12.93 -5.37 -12.76
C PHE A 18 11.52 -5.25 -13.36
N ALA A 19 11.05 -6.27 -14.08
CA ALA A 19 9.68 -6.35 -14.55
C ALA A 19 8.84 -7.14 -13.52
N PHE A 20 8.28 -6.43 -12.54
CA PHE A 20 7.25 -7.02 -11.67
C PHE A 20 6.06 -7.41 -12.53
N SER A 21 5.78 -8.72 -12.63
CA SER A 21 4.53 -9.29 -13.15
C SER A 21 3.90 -8.52 -14.33
N ILE A 22 4.63 -8.38 -15.45
CA ILE A 22 4.12 -7.75 -16.67
C ILE A 22 3.65 -8.83 -17.64
N TYR A 23 2.41 -8.76 -18.11
CA TYR A 23 1.88 -9.66 -19.15
C TYR A 23 1.34 -8.88 -20.35
N GLY A 24 1.18 -9.56 -21.49
CA GLY A 24 0.79 -8.91 -22.74
C GLY A 24 1.79 -7.85 -23.23
N HIS A 25 3.05 -7.92 -22.81
CA HIS A 25 4.13 -7.09 -23.34
C HIS A 25 4.71 -7.73 -24.60
N SER A 26 5.44 -6.95 -25.40
CA SER A 26 6.27 -7.49 -26.48
C SER A 26 7.75 -7.39 -26.10
N SER A 27 8.56 -8.36 -26.53
CA SER A 27 9.98 -8.43 -26.19
C SER A 27 10.82 -8.80 -27.40
N ILE A 28 11.90 -8.05 -27.65
CA ILE A 28 12.76 -8.26 -28.81
C ILE A 28 14.23 -8.04 -28.45
N TYR A 29 15.08 -8.95 -28.92
CA TYR A 29 16.52 -8.80 -28.85
C TYR A 29 17.06 -7.92 -30.00
N HIS A 30 17.86 -6.92 -29.66
CA HIS A 30 18.54 -6.07 -30.61
C HIS A 30 20.06 -6.31 -30.54
N ALA A 31 20.62 -6.84 -31.64
CA ALA A 31 21.99 -7.32 -31.67
C ALA A 31 23.04 -6.21 -31.50
N SER A 32 22.83 -5.03 -32.12
CA SER A 32 23.79 -3.92 -32.09
C SER A 32 24.02 -3.38 -30.67
N THR A 33 22.96 -3.33 -29.87
CA THR A 33 23.04 -2.87 -28.47
C THR A 33 23.18 -4.00 -27.45
N GLU A 34 23.20 -5.26 -27.90
CA GLU A 34 23.32 -6.46 -27.05
C GLU A 34 22.24 -6.52 -25.94
N SER A 35 21.05 -5.98 -26.24
CA SER A 35 19.98 -5.77 -25.26
C SER A 35 18.65 -6.32 -25.72
N ILE A 36 17.84 -6.77 -24.76
CA ILE A 36 16.43 -7.13 -24.97
C ILE A 36 15.58 -5.91 -24.62
N TYR A 37 14.79 -5.43 -25.58
CA TYR A 37 13.82 -4.35 -25.38
C TYR A 37 12.45 -4.94 -25.11
N ILE A 38 11.77 -4.40 -24.10
CA ILE A 38 10.43 -4.82 -23.69
C ILE A 38 9.55 -3.59 -23.64
N TYR A 39 8.50 -3.58 -24.44
CA TYR A 39 7.58 -2.44 -24.51
C TYR A 39 6.18 -2.85 -24.05
N GLY A 40 5.53 -1.94 -23.33
CA GLY A 40 4.13 -2.01 -22.94
C GLY A 40 3.78 -3.23 -22.07
N GLY A 41 2.56 -3.71 -22.23
CA GLY A 41 1.96 -4.74 -21.38
C GLY A 41 1.24 -4.16 -20.17
N VAL A 42 0.44 -5.01 -19.53
CA VAL A 42 -0.18 -4.72 -18.24
C VAL A 42 0.84 -5.01 -17.16
N SER A 43 1.21 -3.97 -16.42
CA SER A 43 2.21 -4.06 -15.37
C SER A 43 1.54 -3.98 -14.01
N TYR A 44 2.04 -4.79 -13.09
CA TYR A 44 1.82 -4.56 -11.68
C TYR A 44 2.68 -3.37 -11.22
N SER A 45 2.06 -2.19 -11.14
CA SER A 45 2.65 -1.07 -10.40
C SER A 45 2.22 -1.18 -8.93
N THR A 46 3.02 -0.65 -8.01
CA THR A 46 2.81 -0.75 -6.56
C THR A 46 1.44 -0.26 -6.06
N GLU A 47 0.67 0.44 -6.88
CA GLU A 47 -0.60 1.08 -6.52
C GLU A 47 -1.78 0.59 -7.39
N GLN A 48 -1.52 0.11 -8.61
CA GLN A 48 -2.55 -0.29 -9.58
C GLN A 48 -2.01 -1.25 -10.63
N VAL A 49 -2.91 -2.06 -11.18
CA VAL A 49 -2.65 -2.93 -12.34
C VAL A 49 -3.23 -2.25 -13.56
N ALA A 50 -2.36 -1.79 -14.47
CA ALA A 50 -2.77 -1.03 -15.64
C ALA A 50 -1.84 -1.27 -16.83
N PRO A 51 -2.34 -1.08 -18.08
CA PRO A 51 -1.49 -1.00 -19.26
C PRO A 51 -0.42 0.09 -19.08
N THR A 52 0.81 -0.17 -19.53
CA THR A 52 1.91 0.80 -19.47
C THR A 52 2.40 1.18 -20.87
N SER A 53 3.02 2.35 -20.97
CA SER A 53 3.75 2.81 -22.16
C SER A 53 5.27 2.78 -21.94
N TYR A 54 5.73 2.06 -20.91
CA TYR A 54 7.14 2.03 -20.55
C TYR A 54 7.94 1.15 -21.52
N LEU A 55 9.12 1.65 -21.88
CA LEU A 55 10.14 0.89 -22.58
C LEU A 55 11.21 0.46 -21.58
N TYR A 56 11.34 -0.84 -21.41
CA TYR A 56 12.36 -1.47 -20.59
C TYR A 56 13.44 -2.04 -21.49
N THR A 57 14.66 -2.12 -20.96
CA THR A 57 15.76 -2.80 -21.62
C THR A 57 16.56 -3.64 -20.63
N PHE A 58 16.88 -4.86 -21.03
CA PHE A 58 17.81 -5.73 -20.33
C PHE A 58 19.09 -5.84 -21.14
N HIS A 59 20.18 -5.30 -20.60
CA HIS A 59 21.49 -5.41 -21.22
C HIS A 59 22.12 -6.73 -20.80
N TYR A 60 22.19 -7.68 -21.74
CA TYR A 60 22.62 -9.05 -21.48
C TYR A 60 24.06 -9.14 -20.92
N PRO A 61 25.07 -8.43 -21.47
CA PRO A 61 26.44 -8.52 -20.97
C PRO A 61 26.63 -8.06 -19.53
N SER A 62 25.95 -6.99 -19.10
CA SER A 62 26.04 -6.51 -17.71
C SER A 62 24.99 -7.12 -16.78
N SER A 63 24.03 -7.88 -17.32
CA SER A 63 22.88 -8.41 -16.58
C SER A 63 22.10 -7.33 -15.82
N GLN A 64 22.03 -6.12 -16.39
CA GLN A 64 21.36 -4.98 -15.79
C GLN A 64 20.10 -4.59 -16.55
N TRP A 65 19.14 -4.07 -15.78
CA TRP A 65 17.85 -3.64 -16.26
C TRP A 65 17.68 -2.13 -16.13
N PHE A 66 17.22 -1.50 -17.21
CA PHE A 66 17.00 -0.06 -17.30
C PHE A 66 15.61 0.24 -17.86
N ARG A 67 14.99 1.30 -17.36
CA ARG A 67 13.83 1.91 -18.01
C ARG A 67 14.36 3.03 -18.89
N LEU A 68 13.85 3.16 -20.11
CA LEU A 68 14.30 4.14 -21.09
C LEU A 68 13.24 5.24 -21.22
N PRO A 69 13.28 6.30 -20.37
CA PRO A 69 12.35 7.39 -20.48
C PRO A 69 12.70 8.27 -21.70
N PRO A 70 11.71 8.67 -22.52
CA PRO A 70 11.94 9.60 -23.62
C PRO A 70 12.09 11.05 -23.12
N ASP A 71 13.00 11.81 -23.73
CA ASP A 71 13.27 13.21 -23.36
C ASP A 71 12.06 14.10 -23.70
N LYS A 72 11.59 14.90 -22.72
CA LYS A 72 10.43 15.79 -22.88
C LYS A 72 10.66 16.93 -23.87
N LYS A 73 11.91 17.38 -24.06
CA LYS A 73 12.25 18.48 -24.99
C LYS A 73 12.01 18.09 -26.44
N VAL A 74 12.24 16.83 -26.77
CA VAL A 74 12.25 16.33 -28.15
C VAL A 74 11.06 15.42 -28.45
N ASN A 75 10.66 14.56 -27.53
CA ASN A 75 9.53 13.64 -27.71
C ASN A 75 8.33 14.14 -26.91
N LYS A 76 7.52 15.04 -27.49
CA LYS A 76 6.29 15.56 -26.83
C LYS A 76 5.29 14.44 -26.52
N LEU A 77 4.38 14.66 -25.57
CA LEU A 77 3.39 13.65 -25.15
C LEU A 77 2.56 13.07 -26.31
N GLN A 78 2.19 13.90 -27.28
CA GLN A 78 1.40 13.51 -28.46
C GLN A 78 2.16 12.60 -29.44
N THR A 79 3.50 12.60 -29.39
CA THR A 79 4.34 11.76 -30.26
C THR A 79 4.82 10.48 -29.55
N ARG A 80 4.25 10.18 -28.38
CA ARG A 80 4.54 8.97 -27.61
C ARG A 80 3.42 7.95 -27.77
N PRO A 81 3.73 6.65 -27.84
CA PRO A 81 2.71 5.63 -27.91
C PRO A 81 1.89 5.56 -26.62
N THR A 82 0.58 5.42 -26.79
CA THR A 82 -0.39 5.21 -25.72
C THR A 82 -0.14 3.88 -25.00
N PRO A 83 -0.40 3.79 -23.68
CA PRO A 83 -0.25 2.55 -22.92
C PRO A 83 -1.04 1.41 -23.56
N ARG A 84 -0.37 0.28 -23.86
CA ARG A 84 -0.99 -0.82 -24.60
C ARG A 84 -0.43 -2.19 -24.26
N TYR A 85 -1.25 -3.22 -24.44
CA TYR A 85 -0.91 -4.62 -24.22
C TYR A 85 -1.42 -5.50 -25.38
N PHE A 86 -0.85 -6.70 -25.51
CA PHE A 86 -1.06 -7.63 -26.62
C PHE A 86 -0.83 -7.02 -28.02
N HIS A 87 0.09 -6.06 -28.11
CA HIS A 87 0.55 -5.50 -29.38
C HIS A 87 1.66 -6.36 -29.99
N ALA A 88 1.86 -6.21 -31.28
CA ALA A 88 2.99 -6.81 -31.98
C ALA A 88 4.17 -5.84 -32.03
N SER A 89 5.39 -6.38 -32.11
CA SER A 89 6.58 -5.56 -32.30
C SER A 89 7.59 -6.23 -33.19
N VAL A 90 8.44 -5.41 -33.81
CA VAL A 90 9.41 -5.87 -34.80
C VAL A 90 10.64 -4.97 -34.80
N VAL A 91 11.83 -5.54 -35.00
CA VAL A 91 13.10 -4.81 -34.87
C VAL A 91 13.90 -4.80 -36.17
N THR A 92 14.59 -3.70 -36.42
CA THR A 92 15.65 -3.58 -37.42
C THR A 92 16.97 -3.20 -36.74
N ASP A 93 18.05 -3.03 -37.51
CA ASP A 93 19.32 -2.54 -36.97
C ASP A 93 19.23 -1.09 -36.43
N ASN A 94 18.21 -0.30 -36.84
CA ASN A 94 18.11 1.14 -36.54
C ASN A 94 16.91 1.53 -35.67
N PHE A 95 15.80 0.80 -35.75
CA PHE A 95 14.57 1.11 -35.02
C PHE A 95 13.79 -0.13 -34.61
N LEU A 96 12.99 0.03 -33.55
CA LEU A 96 11.95 -0.90 -33.09
C LEU A 96 10.59 -0.35 -33.53
N MET A 97 9.72 -1.16 -34.11
CA MET A 97 8.36 -0.75 -34.45
C MET A 97 7.35 -1.54 -33.62
N ILE A 98 6.26 -0.87 -33.22
CA ILE A 98 5.13 -1.47 -32.50
C ILE A 98 3.84 -1.20 -33.27
N LEU A 99 2.93 -2.17 -33.27
CA LEU A 99 1.67 -2.11 -34.00
C LEU A 99 0.55 -2.84 -33.26
N GLY A 100 -0.66 -2.28 -33.31
CA GLY A 100 -1.85 -2.87 -32.70
C GLY A 100 -1.82 -2.85 -31.16
N GLY A 101 -2.61 -3.74 -30.57
CA GLY A 101 -2.80 -3.86 -29.12
C GLY A 101 -4.03 -3.12 -28.58
N ARG A 102 -4.34 -3.36 -27.29
CA ARG A 102 -5.46 -2.75 -26.56
C ARG A 102 -4.96 -1.69 -25.57
N GLY A 103 -5.67 -0.57 -25.47
CA GLY A 103 -5.43 0.54 -24.54
C GLY A 103 -6.51 0.66 -23.45
N SER A 104 -6.46 1.71 -22.63
CA SER A 104 -7.24 1.81 -21.38
C SER A 104 -8.61 2.50 -21.48
N SER A 105 -8.88 3.31 -22.52
CA SER A 105 -10.01 4.25 -22.51
C SER A 105 -10.90 4.24 -23.76
N SER A 106 -10.43 3.71 -24.90
CA SER A 106 -11.22 3.49 -26.11
C SER A 106 -10.48 2.52 -27.02
N VAL A 107 -11.22 1.74 -27.82
CA VAL A 107 -10.64 0.79 -28.78
C VAL A 107 -9.79 1.53 -29.83
N ASP A 108 -10.15 2.78 -30.18
CA ASP A 108 -9.59 3.53 -31.31
C ASP A 108 -8.18 4.15 -31.10
N ASP A 109 -7.84 4.65 -29.91
CA ASP A 109 -6.53 5.32 -29.66
C ASP A 109 -5.34 4.35 -29.49
N SER A 110 -5.63 3.05 -29.43
CA SER A 110 -4.68 1.97 -29.08
C SER A 110 -3.95 1.38 -30.28
N ILE A 111 -4.29 1.85 -31.47
CA ILE A 111 -4.16 1.09 -32.72
C ILE A 111 -3.01 1.62 -33.60
N LEU A 112 -2.61 2.87 -33.38
CA LEU A 112 -1.65 3.57 -34.24
C LEU A 112 -0.25 2.92 -34.18
N PRO A 113 0.45 2.78 -35.32
CA PRO A 113 1.84 2.34 -35.41
C PRO A 113 2.83 3.39 -34.90
N PHE A 114 3.85 2.94 -34.18
CA PHE A 114 4.97 3.78 -33.73
C PHE A 114 6.31 3.11 -34.00
N ALA A 115 7.31 3.91 -34.35
CA ALA A 115 8.70 3.49 -34.39
C ALA A 115 9.50 4.17 -33.27
N TYR A 116 10.44 3.43 -32.69
CA TYR A 116 11.40 3.88 -31.70
C TYR A 116 12.81 3.83 -32.29
N MET A 117 13.43 4.99 -32.43
CA MET A 117 14.81 5.12 -32.91
C MET A 117 15.79 4.90 -31.77
N PHE A 118 16.65 3.88 -31.89
CA PHE A 118 17.60 3.52 -30.84
C PHE A 118 18.65 4.61 -30.59
N SER A 119 19.13 5.26 -31.65
CA SER A 119 20.15 6.32 -31.57
C SER A 119 19.62 7.56 -30.84
N CYS A 120 18.39 8.00 -31.10
CA CYS A 120 17.89 9.24 -30.50
C CYS A 120 17.03 9.06 -29.23
N ASN A 121 16.74 7.81 -28.81
CA ASN A 121 15.79 7.53 -27.72
C ASN A 121 14.44 8.25 -27.95
N LEU A 122 13.90 8.11 -29.17
CA LEU A 122 12.78 8.88 -29.68
C LEU A 122 11.71 7.96 -30.28
N TRP A 123 10.46 8.19 -29.88
CA TRP A 123 9.27 7.63 -30.53
C TRP A 123 8.76 8.55 -31.64
N ILE A 124 8.41 7.93 -32.77
CA ILE A 124 7.88 8.57 -33.98
C ILE A 124 6.53 7.91 -34.34
N PRO A 125 5.43 8.66 -34.42
CA PRO A 125 4.16 8.16 -34.93
C PRO A 125 4.24 7.94 -36.45
N LEU A 126 3.74 6.81 -36.95
CA LEU A 126 3.79 6.44 -38.37
C LEU A 126 2.47 6.69 -39.12
N THR A 127 1.69 7.67 -38.67
CA THR A 127 0.32 7.93 -39.14
C THR A 127 0.13 9.32 -39.73
N ASP A 128 1.23 10.03 -40.00
CA ASP A 128 1.21 11.34 -40.65
C ASP A 128 0.87 11.17 -42.14
N GLU A 129 -0.03 12.02 -42.66
CA GLU A 129 -0.44 12.03 -44.08
C GLU A 129 0.74 12.26 -45.04
N ALA A 130 1.87 12.77 -44.51
CA ALA A 130 3.11 13.00 -45.26
C ALA A 130 4.01 11.76 -45.40
N ILE A 131 3.62 10.58 -44.87
CA ILE A 131 4.42 9.34 -44.91
C ILE A 131 4.00 8.48 -46.12
N GLU A 132 4.92 8.25 -47.05
CA GLU A 132 4.75 7.26 -48.12
C GLU A 132 5.23 5.87 -47.66
N VAL A 133 4.29 5.01 -47.23
CA VAL A 133 4.55 3.58 -46.99
C VAL A 133 4.11 2.76 -48.20
N ILE A 134 4.94 1.82 -48.64
CA ILE A 134 4.58 0.87 -49.71
C ILE A 134 3.85 -0.32 -49.06
N GLY A 135 2.51 -0.32 -49.15
CA GLY A 135 1.62 -1.34 -48.58
C GLY A 135 0.45 -0.74 -47.78
N LYS A 136 -0.60 -1.52 -47.52
CA LYS A 136 -1.73 -1.09 -46.65
C LYS A 136 -1.42 -1.47 -45.20
N TRP A 137 -1.56 -0.52 -44.28
CA TRP A 137 -1.51 -0.81 -42.84
C TRP A 137 -2.50 -1.94 -42.51
N PRO A 138 -2.07 -2.99 -41.77
CA PRO A 138 -2.97 -4.07 -41.40
C PRO A 138 -4.07 -3.53 -40.49
N GLU A 139 -5.24 -4.15 -40.58
CA GLU A 139 -6.33 -3.78 -39.70
C GLU A 139 -5.94 -4.03 -38.23
N PRO A 140 -6.49 -3.24 -37.30
CA PRO A 140 -6.10 -3.28 -35.91
C PRO A 140 -6.32 -4.66 -35.29
N SER A 141 -5.27 -5.28 -34.76
CA SER A 141 -5.34 -6.63 -34.21
C SER A 141 -4.64 -6.74 -32.86
N VAL A 142 -5.06 -7.76 -32.10
CA VAL A 142 -4.58 -8.09 -30.77
C VAL A 142 -3.90 -9.46 -30.86
N GLY A 143 -2.72 -9.60 -30.25
CA GLY A 143 -1.98 -10.86 -30.22
C GLY A 143 -1.37 -11.29 -31.56
N ALA A 144 -1.12 -10.35 -32.48
CA ALA A 144 -0.47 -10.63 -33.75
C ALA A 144 1.04 -10.94 -33.60
N ALA A 145 1.56 -11.80 -34.47
CA ALA A 145 2.97 -12.13 -34.59
C ALA A 145 3.62 -11.39 -35.77
N THR A 146 4.89 -11.02 -35.61
CA THR A 146 5.56 -10.13 -36.56
C THR A 146 6.99 -10.54 -36.84
N THR A 147 7.44 -10.43 -38.08
CA THR A 147 8.83 -10.76 -38.45
C THR A 147 9.35 -9.88 -39.60
N VAL A 148 10.67 -9.81 -39.77
CA VAL A 148 11.31 -9.13 -40.90
C VAL A 148 12.00 -10.16 -41.78
N ALA A 149 11.72 -10.13 -43.08
CA ALA A 149 12.41 -10.93 -44.07
C ALA A 149 12.72 -10.08 -45.31
N ASN A 150 13.97 -10.11 -45.79
CA ASN A 150 14.45 -9.36 -46.96
C ASN A 150 14.19 -7.84 -46.93
N GLY A 151 14.06 -7.25 -45.75
CA GLY A 151 13.76 -5.81 -45.57
C GLY A 151 12.26 -5.48 -45.47
N ASP A 152 11.40 -6.46 -45.73
CA ASP A 152 9.95 -6.34 -45.57
C ASP A 152 9.49 -6.90 -44.22
N PHE A 153 8.40 -6.31 -43.73
CA PHE A 153 7.79 -6.62 -42.46
C PHE A 153 6.52 -7.43 -42.69
N TYR A 154 6.44 -8.59 -42.06
CA TYR A 154 5.31 -9.52 -42.16
C TYR A 154 4.56 -9.56 -40.84
N PHE A 155 3.25 -9.43 -40.90
CA PHE A 155 2.33 -9.43 -39.76
C PHE A 155 1.32 -10.57 -39.96
N TYR A 156 1.25 -11.47 -38.99
CA TYR A 156 0.33 -12.61 -39.02
C TYR A 156 -0.48 -12.66 -37.73
N GLY A 157 -1.81 -12.63 -37.84
CA GLY A 157 -2.69 -12.76 -36.68
C GLY A 157 -4.01 -12.00 -36.83
N GLY A 158 -4.63 -11.67 -35.69
CA GLY A 158 -5.98 -11.10 -35.62
C GLY A 158 -7.09 -12.15 -35.58
N MET A 159 -8.34 -11.71 -35.38
CA MET A 159 -9.51 -12.59 -35.21
C MET A 159 -9.75 -13.53 -36.42
N GLU A 160 -9.28 -13.13 -37.60
CA GLU A 160 -9.41 -13.89 -38.86
C GLU A 160 -8.12 -14.58 -39.32
N GLY A 161 -6.97 -14.34 -38.66
CA GLY A 161 -5.69 -14.99 -38.99
C GLY A 161 -5.09 -14.61 -40.35
N GLN A 162 -5.13 -13.32 -40.71
CA GLN A 162 -4.63 -12.81 -42.00
C GLN A 162 -3.12 -12.50 -41.95
N LEU A 163 -2.45 -12.57 -43.11
CA LEU A 163 -1.05 -12.19 -43.31
C LEU A 163 -0.97 -10.86 -44.07
N HIS A 164 -0.24 -9.89 -43.54
CA HIS A 164 0.01 -8.59 -44.18
C HIS A 164 1.52 -8.34 -44.36
N GLN A 165 1.88 -7.63 -45.43
CA GLN A 165 3.26 -7.23 -45.76
C GLN A 165 3.35 -5.71 -45.83
N LEU A 166 4.40 -5.15 -45.20
CA LEU A 166 4.75 -3.73 -45.25
C LEU A 166 6.22 -3.58 -45.63
N THR A 167 6.53 -2.66 -46.54
CA THR A 167 7.91 -2.31 -46.90
C THR A 167 8.28 -0.97 -46.29
N MET A 168 9.36 -0.92 -45.50
CA MET A 168 9.85 0.31 -44.86
C MET A 168 11.32 0.57 -45.20
N PRO A 169 11.74 1.84 -45.35
CA PRO A 169 13.12 2.16 -45.63
C PRO A 169 14.02 1.85 -44.43
N ALA A 170 15.26 1.43 -44.72
CA ALA A 170 16.26 1.19 -43.68
C ALA A 170 16.63 2.46 -42.89
N ASP A 171 16.47 3.63 -43.50
CA ASP A 171 16.54 4.94 -42.84
C ASP A 171 15.14 5.53 -42.73
N ILE A 172 14.62 5.59 -41.51
CA ILE A 172 13.24 6.03 -41.24
C ILE A 172 13.04 7.51 -41.57
N CYS A 173 14.10 8.31 -41.61
CA CYS A 173 14.02 9.72 -42.00
C CYS A 173 13.53 9.88 -43.45
N LEU A 174 13.77 8.91 -44.33
CA LEU A 174 13.35 8.96 -45.73
C LEU A 174 11.83 9.09 -45.89
N LEU A 175 11.05 8.58 -44.92
CA LEU A 175 9.59 8.67 -44.89
C LEU A 175 9.08 10.12 -44.88
N PHE A 176 9.90 11.08 -44.42
CA PHE A 176 9.52 12.49 -44.30
C PHE A 176 10.08 13.36 -45.43
N SER A 177 10.60 12.74 -46.51
CA SER A 177 11.23 13.48 -47.61
C SER A 177 10.26 14.39 -48.37
N ALA A 178 8.97 14.08 -48.38
CA ALA A 178 7.93 14.86 -49.04
C ALA A 178 7.63 16.20 -48.34
N ASN A 179 7.93 16.33 -47.05
CA ASN A 179 7.58 17.51 -46.26
C ASN A 179 8.77 18.03 -45.44
N ARG A 180 9.29 19.21 -45.81
CA ARG A 180 10.38 19.90 -45.06
C ARG A 180 10.07 20.04 -43.58
N VAL A 181 8.83 20.42 -43.23
CA VAL A 181 8.42 20.64 -41.84
C VAL A 181 8.38 19.31 -41.10
N GLY A 182 7.85 18.26 -41.72
CA GLY A 182 7.83 16.90 -41.17
C GLY A 182 9.23 16.36 -40.89
N CYS A 183 10.17 16.51 -41.84
CA CYS A 183 11.56 16.07 -41.67
C CYS A 183 12.28 16.80 -40.54
N MET A 184 12.18 18.14 -40.49
CA MET A 184 12.88 18.96 -39.48
C MET A 184 12.28 18.84 -38.07
N GLN A 185 11.05 18.32 -37.94
CA GLN A 185 10.47 17.99 -36.64
C GLN A 185 11.07 16.72 -36.04
N GLN A 186 11.62 15.82 -36.85
CA GLN A 186 12.25 14.58 -36.37
C GLN A 186 13.71 14.82 -35.98
N THR A 187 13.99 14.71 -34.69
CA THR A 187 15.36 14.85 -34.17
C THR A 187 16.24 13.71 -34.67
N GLY A 188 17.43 14.05 -35.19
CA GLY A 188 18.33 13.10 -35.85
C GLY A 188 18.17 13.02 -37.37
N CYS A 189 17.14 13.65 -37.94
CA CYS A 189 16.92 13.73 -39.39
C CYS A 189 17.35 15.09 -39.95
N ALA A 190 18.12 15.06 -41.04
CA ALA A 190 18.57 16.24 -41.78
C ALA A 190 17.81 16.38 -43.10
N PHE A 191 17.57 17.63 -43.51
CA PHE A 191 16.83 17.95 -44.73
C PHE A 191 17.71 18.62 -45.77
N CYS A 192 17.54 18.24 -47.03
CA CYS A 192 18.20 18.89 -48.16
C CYS A 192 17.26 18.99 -49.35
N SER A 193 17.35 20.09 -50.11
CA SER A 193 16.64 20.28 -51.37
C SER A 193 17.58 20.63 -52.51
N LEU A 194 17.43 19.94 -53.64
CA LEU A 194 18.10 20.22 -54.90
C LEU A 194 17.13 20.91 -55.85
N SER A 195 17.60 21.97 -56.52
CA SER A 195 16.81 22.71 -57.52
C SER A 195 17.53 22.62 -58.87
N GLY A 196 17.00 21.78 -59.77
CA GLY A 196 17.56 21.55 -61.11
C GLY A 196 16.43 21.28 -62.13
N ASN A 197 16.53 21.86 -63.33
CA ASN A 197 15.59 21.68 -64.46
C ASN A 197 14.07 21.82 -64.13
N GLY A 198 13.70 22.74 -63.22
CA GLY A 198 12.30 23.05 -62.92
C GLY A 198 11.60 22.06 -61.98
N VAL A 199 12.31 21.06 -61.43
CA VAL A 199 11.78 20.13 -60.42
C VAL A 199 12.60 20.28 -59.14
N ASN A 200 11.95 20.61 -58.02
CA ASN A 200 12.59 20.65 -56.70
C ASN A 200 12.52 19.25 -56.08
N GLN A 201 13.65 18.54 -56.01
CA GLN A 201 13.74 17.26 -55.31
C GLN A 201 14.14 17.50 -53.85
N THR A 202 13.42 16.88 -52.92
CA THR A 202 13.63 17.01 -51.48
C THR A 202 14.00 15.67 -50.88
N PHE A 203 14.98 15.66 -49.97
CA PHE A 203 15.50 14.46 -49.33
C PHE A 203 15.58 14.67 -47.82
N CYS A 204 15.21 13.64 -47.06
CA CYS A 204 15.36 13.57 -45.62
C CYS A 204 16.15 12.32 -45.23
N PHE A 205 17.20 12.46 -44.41
CA PHE A 205 18.10 11.35 -44.07
C PHE A 205 18.64 11.46 -42.65
N SER A 206 19.04 10.34 -42.07
CA SER A 206 19.68 10.29 -40.76
C SER A 206 21.07 10.95 -40.78
N GLN A 207 21.34 11.75 -39.75
CA GLN A 207 22.60 12.51 -39.64
C GLN A 207 23.86 11.60 -39.61
N ASP A 208 23.77 10.38 -39.08
CA ASP A 208 24.91 9.45 -38.98
C ASP A 208 25.32 8.83 -40.34
N LYS A 209 24.42 8.87 -41.34
CA LYS A 209 24.67 8.38 -42.71
C LYS A 209 25.08 9.50 -43.68
N HIS A 210 25.43 10.67 -43.17
CA HIS A 210 25.90 11.84 -43.93
C HIS A 210 27.07 11.53 -44.90
N SER A 211 27.74 10.38 -44.74
CA SER A 211 28.82 9.92 -45.63
C SER A 211 28.36 9.32 -46.98
N GLN A 212 27.06 9.13 -47.24
CA GLN A 212 26.55 8.50 -48.47
C GLN A 212 25.71 9.43 -49.39
N SER A 213 25.77 10.76 -49.23
CA SER A 213 24.72 11.65 -49.75
C SER A 213 24.61 11.76 -51.29
N GLN A 214 23.40 11.48 -51.79
CA GLN A 214 22.83 11.93 -53.08
C GLN A 214 22.58 13.45 -53.12
N CYS A 215 22.83 14.18 -52.02
CA CYS A 215 22.59 15.61 -51.87
C CYS A 215 23.85 16.49 -52.02
N TYR A 216 25.01 15.90 -52.33
CA TYR A 216 26.21 16.64 -52.70
C TYR A 216 26.41 16.57 -54.22
N ASN A 217 25.81 17.52 -54.94
CA ASN A 217 26.08 17.72 -56.36
C ASN A 217 26.91 19.01 -56.53
N PRO A 218 28.22 18.93 -56.85
CA PRO A 218 29.07 20.12 -56.99
C PRO A 218 28.67 21.04 -58.18
N ARG A 219 27.68 20.64 -59.00
CA ARG A 219 27.16 21.41 -60.14
C ARG A 219 25.83 22.14 -59.87
N GLU A 220 25.17 21.95 -58.73
CA GLU A 220 23.85 22.55 -58.43
C GLU A 220 23.81 23.20 -57.03
N GLN A 221 22.98 24.25 -56.85
CA GLN A 221 22.82 24.90 -55.54
C GLN A 221 21.93 24.06 -54.61
N SER A 222 22.55 23.24 -53.76
CA SER A 222 21.86 22.51 -52.69
C SER A 222 21.63 23.40 -51.47
N LYS A 223 20.39 23.45 -50.94
CA LYS A 223 20.11 24.03 -49.61
C LYS A 223 20.08 22.91 -48.56
N PHE A 224 20.98 22.98 -47.60
CA PHE A 224 21.13 21.99 -46.53
C PHE A 224 20.71 22.57 -45.18
N LEU A 225 19.91 21.82 -44.42
CA LEU A 225 19.53 22.15 -43.05
C LEU A 225 20.07 21.07 -42.11
N GLN A 226 20.94 21.47 -41.18
CA GLN A 226 21.57 20.58 -40.21
C GLN A 226 20.56 20.06 -39.18
N ALA A 227 20.70 18.78 -38.84
CA ALA A 227 19.96 18.12 -37.77
C ALA A 227 20.69 18.22 -36.42
N VAL A 228 19.95 17.92 -35.35
CA VAL A 228 20.52 17.63 -34.02
C VAL A 228 21.23 16.27 -34.05
N HIS A 229 22.47 16.21 -33.56
CA HIS A 229 23.28 14.99 -33.56
C HIS A 229 23.02 14.13 -32.31
N CYS A 230 22.51 12.92 -32.49
CA CYS A 230 22.22 11.98 -31.39
C CYS A 230 23.47 11.15 -31.02
N ASN A 231 24.52 11.80 -30.48
CA ASN A 231 25.77 11.15 -30.06
C ASN A 231 25.82 10.90 -28.53
N ALA A 232 26.93 10.36 -28.02
CA ALA A 232 27.10 10.14 -26.57
C ALA A 232 26.97 11.45 -25.76
N GLU A 233 27.48 12.56 -26.30
CA GLU A 233 27.40 13.89 -25.68
C GLU A 233 25.95 14.38 -25.52
N TRP A 234 25.08 14.07 -26.48
CA TRP A 234 23.65 14.35 -26.40
C TRP A 234 22.98 13.68 -25.19
N ILE A 235 23.29 12.41 -24.94
CA ILE A 235 22.76 11.65 -23.79
C ILE A 235 23.35 12.12 -22.45
N GLU A 236 24.59 12.63 -22.46
CA GLU A 236 25.25 13.20 -21.29
C GLU A 236 24.70 14.58 -20.89
N LYS A 237 24.18 15.35 -21.87
CA LYS A 237 23.60 16.71 -21.65
C LYS A 237 22.10 16.71 -21.32
N ARG A 238 21.50 15.54 -21.06
CA ARG A 238 20.07 15.42 -20.77
C ARG A 238 19.68 16.16 -19.48
N ASP A 239 18.48 16.72 -19.46
CA ASP A 239 17.96 17.42 -18.27
C ASP A 239 17.54 16.41 -17.20
N CYS A 240 18.28 16.35 -16.09
CA CYS A 240 18.01 15.40 -15.01
C CYS A 240 16.74 15.74 -14.22
N HIS A 241 16.36 17.01 -14.12
CA HIS A 241 15.22 17.43 -13.29
C HIS A 241 13.87 17.00 -13.86
N GLN A 242 13.82 16.58 -15.13
CA GLN A 242 12.60 16.07 -15.76
C GLN A 242 12.15 14.71 -15.22
N TYR A 243 13.06 13.97 -14.57
CA TYR A 243 12.83 12.61 -14.07
C TYR A 243 12.39 12.62 -12.60
N THR A 244 11.20 12.08 -12.35
CA THR A 244 10.57 12.04 -11.03
C THR A 244 10.72 10.71 -10.31
N SER A 245 11.36 9.71 -10.94
CA SER A 245 11.58 8.40 -10.34
C SER A 245 13.07 8.05 -10.30
N CYS A 246 13.48 7.34 -9.25
CA CYS A 246 14.84 6.83 -9.11
C CYS A 246 15.25 6.04 -10.35
N THR A 247 14.41 5.12 -10.82
CA THR A 247 14.70 4.25 -11.96
C THR A 247 14.89 4.99 -13.29
N ASP A 248 14.22 6.11 -13.51
CA ASP A 248 14.43 6.95 -14.69
C ASP A 248 15.70 7.77 -14.58
N CYS A 249 15.96 8.31 -13.38
CA CYS A 249 17.08 9.19 -13.13
C CYS A 249 18.41 8.48 -13.40
N VAL A 250 18.58 7.28 -12.83
CA VAL A 250 19.81 6.50 -12.96
C VAL A 250 19.80 5.54 -14.15
N ALA A 251 18.92 5.75 -15.12
CA ALA A 251 18.89 4.92 -16.33
C ALA A 251 20.21 5.02 -17.10
N SER A 252 20.54 3.93 -17.80
CA SER A 252 21.64 3.86 -18.76
C SER A 252 21.09 3.45 -20.12
N TRP A 253 21.68 3.99 -21.19
CA TRP A 253 21.20 3.83 -22.56
C TRP A 253 22.16 2.90 -23.33
N PRO A 254 21.75 1.64 -23.62
CA PRO A 254 22.65 0.65 -24.23
C PRO A 254 23.17 1.02 -25.62
N ALA A 255 22.50 1.94 -26.33
CA ALA A 255 22.97 2.47 -27.61
C ALA A 255 24.26 3.31 -27.48
N PHE A 256 24.59 3.79 -26.27
CA PHE A 256 25.71 4.68 -26.01
C PHE A 256 26.65 4.08 -24.95
N LYS A 257 27.37 3.02 -25.33
CA LYS A 257 28.24 2.25 -24.43
C LYS A 257 29.31 3.08 -23.71
N THR A 258 29.73 4.20 -24.29
CA THR A 258 30.79 5.08 -23.76
C THR A 258 30.26 6.30 -23.00
N ALA A 259 28.94 6.53 -22.97
CA ALA A 259 28.36 7.70 -22.31
C ALA A 259 28.51 7.59 -20.79
N ARG A 260 28.92 8.67 -20.15
CA ARG A 260 29.02 8.78 -18.70
C ARG A 260 27.64 8.90 -18.05
N GLN A 261 27.57 8.52 -16.78
CA GLN A 261 26.36 8.69 -15.99
C GLN A 261 26.08 10.19 -15.81
N ALA A 262 25.02 10.68 -16.46
CA ALA A 262 24.68 12.10 -16.48
C ALA A 262 23.93 12.58 -15.22
N CYS A 263 23.15 11.69 -14.60
CA CYS A 263 22.25 12.03 -13.50
C CYS A 263 22.44 11.08 -12.30
N GLN A 264 22.21 11.61 -11.10
CA GLN A 264 22.22 10.87 -9.84
C GLN A 264 20.93 11.15 -9.06
N TRP A 265 20.51 10.18 -8.25
CA TRP A 265 19.30 10.30 -7.43
C TRP A 265 19.67 10.58 -5.98
N CYS A 266 19.15 11.68 -5.43
CA CYS A 266 19.27 12.02 -4.03
C CYS A 266 18.12 11.35 -3.24
N SER A 267 18.46 10.37 -2.38
CA SER A 267 17.51 9.73 -1.46
C SER A 267 17.25 10.57 -0.20
N ASN A 268 16.19 10.22 0.55
CA ASN A 268 15.81 10.82 1.84
C ASN A 268 15.37 12.30 1.81
N CYS A 269 14.82 12.74 0.68
CA CYS A 269 13.98 13.94 0.58
C CYS A 269 12.50 13.51 0.51
N ARG A 270 11.52 14.35 0.91
CA ARG A 270 10.08 13.97 0.96
C ARG A 270 9.57 13.22 -0.28
N THR A 271 10.05 13.58 -1.48
CA THR A 271 9.70 12.95 -2.76
C THR A 271 10.88 12.33 -3.51
N GLY A 272 12.12 12.51 -3.03
CA GLY A 272 13.35 12.22 -3.77
C GLY A 272 13.52 13.10 -5.02
N ARG A 273 14.76 13.36 -5.45
CA ARG A 273 15.03 14.27 -6.59
C ARG A 273 16.15 13.74 -7.47
N CYS A 274 15.97 13.88 -8.78
CA CYS A 274 17.01 13.64 -9.76
C CYS A 274 17.80 14.92 -10.03
N VAL A 275 19.13 14.82 -9.94
CA VAL A 275 20.06 15.95 -10.13
C VAL A 275 21.22 15.53 -11.03
N PRO A 276 21.94 16.48 -11.66
CA PRO A 276 23.15 16.16 -12.43
C PRO A 276 24.20 15.41 -11.60
N ALA A 277 24.90 14.46 -12.20
CA ALA A 277 25.96 13.72 -11.53
C ALA A 277 27.08 14.66 -11.06
N GLY A 278 27.44 14.57 -9.78
CA GLY A 278 28.46 15.45 -9.16
C GLY A 278 27.93 16.76 -8.57
N SER A 279 26.63 17.09 -8.72
CA SER A 279 26.04 18.21 -7.98
C SER A 279 25.89 17.86 -6.49
N SER A 280 25.93 18.87 -5.61
CA SER A 280 25.59 18.63 -4.21
C SER A 280 24.11 18.26 -4.12
N CYS A 281 23.83 17.25 -3.31
CA CYS A 281 22.45 17.00 -2.94
C CYS A 281 21.97 18.13 -1.97
N GLU A 282 22.88 18.86 -1.31
CA GLU A 282 22.66 19.74 -0.13
C GLU A 282 21.93 21.08 -0.37
N ASP A 283 21.75 21.53 -1.62
CA ASP A 283 21.56 22.96 -1.89
C ASP A 283 20.15 23.57 -1.65
N GLU A 284 19.13 22.82 -1.20
CA GLU A 284 17.85 23.45 -0.77
C GLU A 284 17.17 22.72 0.40
N SER A 285 16.46 23.52 1.21
CA SER A 285 15.95 23.37 2.58
C SER A 285 14.94 22.24 2.88
N ASP A 286 14.95 21.13 2.15
CA ASP A 286 13.90 20.08 2.26
C ASP A 286 14.43 18.68 2.64
N CYS A 287 15.73 18.52 2.94
CA CYS A 287 16.32 17.23 3.32
C CYS A 287 17.33 17.37 4.48
N ASN A 288 16.90 17.04 5.71
CA ASN A 288 17.64 17.26 6.97
C ASN A 288 18.50 16.07 7.47
N ILE A 289 18.81 15.06 6.62
CA ILE A 289 19.52 13.83 7.03
C ILE A 289 20.66 13.51 6.04
N PRO A 290 21.84 12.99 6.47
CA PRO A 290 22.92 12.57 5.58
C PRO A 290 22.44 11.61 4.49
N ARG A 291 22.72 11.97 3.23
CA ARG A 291 22.11 11.43 2.01
C ARG A 291 22.82 10.16 1.52
N LYS A 292 22.06 9.18 1.02
CA LYS A 292 22.60 8.11 0.15
C LYS A 292 22.43 8.53 -1.31
N VAL A 293 23.52 8.81 -2.00
CA VAL A 293 23.50 9.06 -3.44
C VAL A 293 23.30 7.72 -4.15
N ILE A 294 22.30 7.64 -5.02
CA ILE A 294 22.02 6.46 -5.82
C ILE A 294 22.42 6.77 -7.26
N ASN A 295 23.39 6.01 -7.77
CA ASN A 295 23.91 6.12 -9.14
C ASN A 295 23.60 4.89 -10.00
N GLU A 296 23.08 3.83 -9.38
CA GLU A 296 22.78 2.57 -10.05
C GLU A 296 21.32 2.18 -9.86
N PRO A 297 20.63 1.74 -10.92
CA PRO A 297 19.23 1.34 -10.85
C PRO A 297 18.93 0.25 -9.82
N GLY A 298 19.89 -0.66 -9.58
CA GLY A 298 19.76 -1.77 -8.61
C GLY A 298 19.65 -1.32 -7.16
N MET A 299 20.08 -0.10 -6.84
CA MET A 299 20.00 0.47 -5.48
C MET A 299 18.71 1.28 -5.24
N CYS A 300 17.79 1.35 -6.21
CA CYS A 300 16.52 2.06 -6.06
C CYS A 300 15.55 1.30 -5.11
N PRO A 301 14.95 1.96 -4.10
CA PRO A 301 14.15 1.31 -3.06
C PRO A 301 12.92 0.54 -3.54
N ILE A 302 12.31 1.01 -4.62
CA ILE A 302 11.12 0.38 -5.22
C ILE A 302 11.38 -1.07 -5.64
N ARG A 303 12.65 -1.48 -5.76
CA ARG A 303 13.06 -2.83 -6.15
C ARG A 303 13.17 -3.84 -4.99
N PHE A 304 13.25 -3.41 -3.74
CA PHE A 304 13.49 -4.35 -2.62
C PHE A 304 12.25 -5.16 -2.22
N CYS A 305 11.08 -4.53 -2.23
CA CYS A 305 9.80 -5.14 -1.85
C CYS A 305 8.79 -5.01 -3.00
N GLY A 306 9.03 -5.72 -4.10
CA GLY A 306 8.05 -5.82 -5.18
C GLY A 306 7.60 -7.26 -5.35
N ALA A 307 6.31 -7.48 -5.12
CA ALA A 307 5.66 -8.78 -5.22
C ALA A 307 4.23 -8.60 -5.71
N SER A 308 3.76 -9.53 -6.55
CA SER A 308 2.41 -9.52 -7.12
C SER A 308 1.34 -10.12 -6.20
N ASP A 309 1.77 -10.84 -5.16
CA ASP A 309 0.90 -11.56 -4.23
C ASP A 309 1.54 -11.67 -2.85
N CYS A 310 0.71 -11.90 -1.84
CA CYS A 310 1.13 -11.99 -0.45
C CYS A 310 2.23 -13.02 -0.21
N LYS A 311 2.14 -14.18 -0.86
CA LYS A 311 3.09 -15.28 -0.64
C LYS A 311 4.49 -14.90 -1.12
N LYS A 312 4.60 -14.36 -2.33
CA LYS A 312 5.87 -13.83 -2.86
C LYS A 312 6.41 -12.70 -2.00
N CYS A 313 5.56 -11.85 -1.42
CA CYS A 313 6.00 -10.79 -0.51
C CYS A 313 6.55 -11.36 0.80
N GLY A 314 5.89 -12.35 1.39
CA GLY A 314 6.34 -13.01 2.63
C GLY A 314 7.65 -13.77 2.48
N ASP A 315 7.96 -14.29 1.27
CA ASP A 315 9.26 -14.90 0.96
C ASP A 315 10.41 -13.87 1.01
N LEU A 316 10.11 -12.58 0.78
CA LEU A 316 11.06 -11.47 0.93
C LEU A 316 11.13 -11.08 2.41
N ARG A 317 12.06 -11.69 3.16
CA ARG A 317 12.20 -11.57 4.64
C ARG A 317 12.18 -10.13 5.23
N MET A 318 12.49 -9.12 4.43
CA MET A 318 12.53 -7.70 4.82
C MET A 318 11.24 -6.94 4.45
N CYS A 319 10.22 -7.64 3.97
CA CYS A 319 9.01 -7.07 3.43
C CYS A 319 7.76 -7.60 4.15
N ILE A 320 6.70 -6.80 4.11
CA ILE A 320 5.39 -7.10 4.66
C ILE A 320 4.30 -6.77 3.65
N TRP A 321 3.22 -7.53 3.69
CA TRP A 321 2.04 -7.34 2.86
C TRP A 321 0.93 -6.65 3.67
N THR A 322 0.42 -5.50 3.23
CA THR A 322 -0.56 -4.71 4.00
C THR A 322 -1.45 -3.82 3.11
N ARG A 323 -2.55 -3.31 3.68
CA ARG A 323 -3.50 -2.35 3.09
C ARG A 323 -3.54 -0.99 3.78
N GLN A 324 -2.70 -0.78 4.79
CA GLN A 324 -2.64 0.47 5.55
C GLN A 324 -1.58 1.44 5.00
N VAL A 325 -0.90 1.05 3.93
CA VAL A 325 0.19 1.82 3.32
C VAL A 325 -0.16 2.12 1.88
N LEU A 326 -0.16 3.39 1.52
CA LEU A 326 -0.15 3.86 0.13
C LEU A 326 1.27 4.37 -0.16
N ARG A 327 1.96 3.79 -1.16
CA ARG A 327 3.30 4.25 -1.54
C ARG A 327 3.18 5.54 -2.38
N SER A 328 4.18 6.40 -2.29
CA SER A 328 4.40 7.54 -3.18
C SER A 328 5.71 7.33 -3.94
N SER A 329 5.83 7.90 -5.15
CA SER A 329 7.02 7.73 -5.99
C SER A 329 8.32 8.06 -5.25
N GLY A 330 9.28 7.14 -5.24
CA GLY A 330 10.64 7.37 -4.73
C GLY A 330 10.87 6.87 -3.30
N PHE A 331 10.17 7.42 -2.31
CA PHE A 331 10.37 7.13 -0.87
C PHE A 331 9.18 7.45 0.06
N GLY A 332 8.22 8.27 -0.36
CA GLY A 332 7.08 8.64 0.48
C GLY A 332 6.12 7.47 0.71
N HIS A 333 5.48 7.43 1.87
CA HIS A 333 4.38 6.53 2.16
C HIS A 333 3.33 7.28 2.96
N THR A 334 2.06 7.12 2.57
CA THR A 334 0.91 7.61 3.32
C THR A 334 0.34 6.44 4.11
N LEU A 335 0.22 6.62 5.42
CA LEU A 335 -0.30 5.60 6.32
C LEU A 335 -1.73 5.94 6.70
N ASN A 336 -2.59 4.92 6.78
CA ASN A 336 -3.93 5.05 7.31
C ASN A 336 -4.15 4.02 8.43
N LYS A 337 -4.77 4.45 9.53
CA LYS A 337 -5.10 3.57 10.64
C LYS A 337 -6.01 2.42 10.21
N MET A 338 -6.94 2.68 9.29
CA MET A 338 -7.82 1.66 8.72
C MET A 338 -7.23 1.08 7.42
N PRO A 339 -7.36 -0.24 7.16
CA PRO A 339 -6.83 -0.89 5.96
C PRO A 339 -7.65 -0.56 4.70
N ILE A 340 -7.66 0.71 4.28
CA ILE A 340 -8.49 1.20 3.18
C ILE A 340 -7.85 1.10 1.80
N TYR A 341 -6.54 0.87 1.71
CA TYR A 341 -5.82 0.84 0.43
C TYR A 341 -5.81 -0.56 -0.21
N ASN A 342 -5.34 -0.62 -1.46
CA ASN A 342 -5.04 -1.87 -2.15
C ASN A 342 -3.91 -2.65 -1.46
N TRP A 343 -3.90 -3.97 -1.65
CA TRP A 343 -2.79 -4.79 -1.17
C TRP A 343 -1.46 -4.37 -1.79
N VAL A 344 -0.44 -4.14 -0.96
CA VAL A 344 0.90 -3.75 -1.39
C VAL A 344 1.98 -4.46 -0.58
N CYS A 345 3.11 -4.76 -1.23
CA CYS A 345 4.34 -5.22 -0.58
C CYS A 345 5.22 -4.02 -0.24
N VAL A 346 5.60 -3.89 1.03
CA VAL A 346 6.41 -2.77 1.53
C VAL A 346 7.48 -3.25 2.48
N MET A 347 8.47 -2.40 2.75
CA MET A 347 9.54 -2.66 3.70
C MET A 347 8.99 -2.79 5.13
N LYS A 348 9.51 -3.75 5.90
CA LYS A 348 9.07 -4.03 7.28
C LYS A 348 9.35 -2.84 8.22
N GLU A 349 10.36 -2.03 7.92
CA GLU A 349 10.74 -0.84 8.67
C GLU A 349 9.61 0.17 8.83
N ILE A 350 8.58 0.12 7.96
CA ILE A 350 7.38 0.97 8.07
C ILE A 350 6.59 0.65 9.36
N GLN A 351 6.70 -0.55 9.93
CA GLN A 351 6.07 -0.89 11.22
C GLN A 351 6.58 -0.04 12.38
N ALA A 352 7.79 0.55 12.27
CA ALA A 352 8.37 1.39 13.30
C ALA A 352 7.95 2.88 13.20
N ALA A 353 7.19 3.26 12.17
CA ALA A 353 6.85 4.65 11.88
C ALA A 353 5.51 5.14 12.47
N PRO A 354 4.39 4.39 12.46
CA PRO A 354 3.12 4.87 12.99
C PRO A 354 2.90 4.55 14.48
N SER A 355 2.03 5.33 15.11
CA SER A 355 1.51 5.16 16.48
C SER A 355 0.46 4.04 16.62
N PHE A 356 0.15 3.33 15.53
CA PHE A 356 -0.87 2.29 15.47
C PHE A 356 -0.31 1.02 14.81
N LEU A 357 -0.89 -0.13 15.16
CA LEU A 357 -0.49 -1.43 14.61
C LEU A 357 -0.77 -1.51 13.10
N ILE A 358 0.25 -1.89 12.33
CA ILE A 358 0.08 -2.25 10.92
C ILE A 358 -0.29 -3.73 10.81
N GLU A 359 -1.54 -4.02 10.48
CA GLU A 359 -2.02 -5.32 10.03
C GLU A 359 -1.23 -5.75 8.80
N SER A 360 -0.42 -6.78 8.98
CA SER A 360 0.56 -7.19 7.97
C SER A 360 0.89 -8.68 8.01
N MET A 361 1.28 -9.20 6.85
CA MET A 361 1.75 -10.58 6.67
C MET A 361 3.22 -10.55 6.24
N PRO A 362 4.13 -11.23 6.97
CA PRO A 362 3.96 -11.86 8.29
C PRO A 362 3.77 -10.82 9.42
N PRO A 363 3.16 -11.18 10.58
CA PRO A 363 2.91 -12.54 11.06
C PRO A 363 1.55 -13.15 10.71
N LEU A 364 0.59 -12.36 10.21
CA LEU A 364 -0.73 -12.90 9.85
C LEU A 364 -0.62 -13.87 8.66
N LYS A 365 -1.63 -14.74 8.50
CA LYS A 365 -1.72 -15.64 7.34
C LYS A 365 -2.11 -14.84 6.09
N CYS A 366 -1.53 -15.19 4.95
CA CYS A 366 -1.91 -14.58 3.68
C CYS A 366 -3.41 -14.80 3.38
N PRO A 367 -4.13 -13.79 2.87
CA PRO A 367 -5.49 -13.95 2.39
C PRO A 367 -5.54 -14.96 1.24
N THR A 368 -6.68 -15.62 1.09
CA THR A 368 -6.95 -16.52 -0.02
C THR A 368 -7.05 -15.72 -1.32
N GLY A 369 -6.37 -16.19 -2.37
CA GLY A 369 -6.49 -15.59 -3.69
C GLY A 369 -7.88 -15.77 -4.28
N CYS A 370 -8.32 -14.83 -5.11
CA CYS A 370 -9.69 -14.78 -5.63
C CYS A 370 -10.11 -16.09 -6.32
N SER A 371 -9.19 -16.72 -7.05
CA SER A 371 -9.42 -17.97 -7.78
C SER A 371 -9.79 -19.19 -6.91
N HIS A 372 -9.65 -19.10 -5.59
CA HIS A 372 -10.01 -20.19 -4.67
C HIS A 372 -11.48 -20.12 -4.21
N HIS A 373 -12.19 -19.05 -4.53
CA HIS A 373 -13.60 -18.87 -4.20
C HIS A 373 -14.49 -19.40 -5.36
N ASN A 374 -15.46 -20.24 -5.02
CA ASN A 374 -16.31 -20.94 -6.00
C ASN A 374 -17.77 -20.48 -5.98
N ASP A 375 -18.09 -19.47 -5.19
CA ASP A 375 -19.44 -18.90 -5.07
C ASP A 375 -19.37 -17.37 -5.05
N CYS A 376 -20.40 -16.72 -5.59
CA CYS A 376 -20.43 -15.26 -5.73
C CYS A 376 -20.32 -14.54 -4.39
N THR A 377 -21.05 -15.01 -3.37
CA THR A 377 -21.09 -14.36 -2.05
C THR A 377 -19.71 -14.36 -1.38
N SER A 378 -19.04 -15.52 -1.29
CA SER A 378 -17.71 -15.60 -0.71
C SER A 378 -16.65 -14.89 -1.56
N CYS A 379 -16.83 -14.83 -2.88
CA CYS A 379 -15.98 -14.07 -3.78
C CYS A 379 -16.04 -12.56 -3.49
N LEU A 380 -17.25 -11.97 -3.45
CA LEU A 380 -17.43 -10.53 -3.27
C LEU A 380 -17.13 -10.06 -1.84
N GLN A 381 -17.30 -10.93 -0.83
CA GLN A 381 -16.86 -10.65 0.54
C GLN A 381 -15.33 -10.69 0.71
N SER A 382 -14.63 -11.42 -0.18
CA SER A 382 -13.18 -11.59 -0.11
C SER A 382 -12.43 -10.31 -0.46
N GLN A 383 -11.40 -10.00 0.33
CA GLN A 383 -10.51 -8.86 0.06
C GLN A 383 -9.42 -9.20 -0.97
N GLY A 384 -9.40 -10.43 -1.51
CA GLY A 384 -8.36 -10.93 -2.40
C GLY A 384 -6.99 -11.06 -1.73
N GLY A 385 -6.02 -11.65 -2.43
CA GLY A 385 -4.63 -11.77 -1.96
C GLY A 385 -3.57 -11.32 -2.96
N GLU A 386 -4.04 -10.84 -4.10
CA GLU A 386 -3.27 -10.29 -5.20
C GLU A 386 -3.04 -8.79 -4.98
N GLY A 387 -1.87 -8.32 -5.37
CA GLY A 387 -1.49 -6.91 -5.22
C GLY A 387 -2.30 -6.00 -6.11
N GLY A 388 -2.44 -4.74 -5.69
CA GLY A 388 -3.03 -3.67 -6.52
C GLY A 388 -4.55 -3.67 -6.54
N TRP A 389 -5.17 -4.58 -5.78
CA TRP A 389 -6.60 -4.66 -5.54
C TRP A 389 -6.86 -5.00 -4.07
N HIS A 390 -8.09 -4.78 -3.61
CA HIS A 390 -8.56 -5.21 -2.29
C HIS A 390 -9.93 -5.90 -2.36
N GLN A 391 -10.29 -6.39 -3.54
CA GLN A 391 -11.58 -7.02 -3.82
C GLN A 391 -11.42 -8.01 -4.97
N CYS A 392 -12.28 -9.02 -4.97
CA CYS A 392 -12.42 -9.94 -6.08
C CYS A 392 -13.64 -9.57 -6.95
N VAL A 393 -13.72 -10.16 -8.14
CA VAL A 393 -14.87 -10.02 -9.05
C VAL A 393 -15.38 -11.39 -9.45
N TRP A 394 -16.69 -11.48 -9.65
CA TRP A 394 -17.36 -12.73 -9.99
C TRP A 394 -17.89 -12.68 -11.42
N SER A 395 -17.54 -13.68 -12.24
CA SER A 395 -18.15 -13.88 -13.55
C SER A 395 -19.34 -14.81 -13.42
N GLU A 396 -20.53 -14.32 -13.75
CA GLU A 396 -21.74 -15.14 -13.74
C GLU A 396 -21.69 -16.22 -14.84
N THR A 397 -21.18 -15.89 -16.01
CA THR A 397 -21.13 -16.82 -17.14
C THR A 397 -20.12 -17.94 -16.93
N LEU A 398 -18.95 -17.65 -16.35
CA LEU A 398 -17.91 -18.65 -16.09
C LEU A 398 -18.09 -19.37 -14.76
N GLN A 399 -18.93 -18.84 -13.85
CA GLN A 399 -19.10 -19.35 -12.48
C GLN A 399 -17.76 -19.43 -11.73
N THR A 400 -16.92 -18.41 -11.90
CA THR A 400 -15.58 -18.35 -11.31
C THR A 400 -15.30 -16.99 -10.70
N CYS A 401 -14.65 -16.99 -9.54
CA CYS A 401 -14.10 -15.81 -8.91
C CYS A 401 -12.70 -15.51 -9.46
N MET A 402 -12.41 -14.25 -9.73
CA MET A 402 -11.10 -13.82 -10.24
C MET A 402 -10.69 -12.47 -9.64
N SER A 403 -9.38 -12.19 -9.65
CA SER A 403 -8.88 -10.86 -9.30
C SER A 403 -9.15 -9.92 -10.49
N PRO A 404 -9.45 -8.62 -10.25
CA PRO A 404 -9.66 -7.65 -11.34
C PRO A 404 -8.46 -7.56 -12.30
N SER A 405 -7.25 -7.89 -11.86
CA SER A 405 -6.08 -8.03 -12.75
C SER A 405 -6.31 -9.01 -13.90
N PHE A 406 -7.06 -10.09 -13.66
CA PHE A 406 -7.30 -11.15 -14.65
C PHE A 406 -8.46 -10.85 -15.57
N GLU A 407 -9.30 -9.86 -15.26
CA GLU A 407 -10.41 -9.47 -16.14
C GLU A 407 -9.89 -9.09 -17.53
N LEU A 408 -8.79 -8.33 -17.60
CA LEU A 408 -8.14 -7.92 -18.85
C LEU A 408 -7.53 -9.09 -19.65
N LEU A 409 -7.31 -10.26 -19.01
CA LEU A 409 -6.70 -11.45 -19.62
C LEU A 409 -7.74 -12.53 -19.96
N GLY A 410 -8.70 -12.74 -19.06
CA GLY A 410 -9.64 -13.86 -19.10
C GLY A 410 -10.99 -13.52 -19.70
N CYS A 411 -11.37 -12.23 -19.70
CA CYS A 411 -12.65 -11.75 -20.22
C CYS A 411 -12.57 -11.19 -21.63
N GLU A 412 -11.58 -11.64 -22.41
CA GLU A 412 -11.45 -11.26 -23.82
C GLU A 412 -12.76 -11.56 -24.56
N ASP A 413 -13.16 -10.60 -25.40
CA ASP A 413 -14.36 -10.66 -26.25
C ASP A 413 -15.67 -10.94 -25.49
N GLY A 414 -15.74 -10.55 -24.21
CA GLY A 414 -16.94 -10.69 -23.38
C GLY A 414 -17.20 -12.11 -22.90
N THR A 415 -16.21 -13.02 -22.97
CA THR A 415 -16.32 -14.42 -22.54
C THR A 415 -16.69 -14.60 -21.06
N CYS A 416 -16.39 -13.62 -20.22
CA CYS A 416 -16.83 -13.61 -18.81
C CYS A 416 -18.30 -13.21 -18.62
N GLY A 417 -19.00 -12.74 -19.67
CA GLY A 417 -20.34 -12.17 -19.57
C GLY A 417 -20.43 -11.08 -18.50
N LEU A 418 -21.50 -11.12 -17.70
CA LEU A 418 -21.69 -10.16 -16.62
C LEU A 418 -20.66 -10.40 -15.49
N VAL A 419 -19.82 -9.40 -15.26
CA VAL A 419 -18.85 -9.37 -14.15
C VAL A 419 -19.41 -8.52 -13.02
N VAL A 420 -19.73 -9.17 -11.91
CA VAL A 420 -20.30 -8.54 -10.71
C VAL A 420 -19.18 -8.02 -9.81
N ARG A 421 -19.36 -6.82 -9.26
CA ARG A 421 -18.41 -6.15 -8.37
C ARG A 421 -19.15 -5.51 -7.19
N GLY A 422 -18.45 -5.33 -6.06
CA GLY A 422 -19.00 -4.67 -4.89
C GLY A 422 -19.39 -5.66 -3.79
N ASN A 423 -20.54 -5.43 -3.14
CA ASN A 423 -20.95 -6.21 -1.97
C ASN A 423 -21.78 -7.45 -2.34
N GLU A 424 -21.99 -8.36 -1.40
CA GLU A 424 -22.78 -9.60 -1.56
C GLU A 424 -24.20 -9.37 -2.12
N THR A 425 -24.79 -8.20 -1.85
CA THR A 425 -26.13 -7.82 -2.34
C THR A 425 -26.18 -7.63 -3.86
N MET A 426 -25.02 -7.51 -4.50
CA MET A 426 -24.89 -7.43 -5.96
C MET A 426 -24.89 -8.82 -6.61
N CYS A 427 -24.75 -9.90 -5.84
CA CYS A 427 -24.85 -11.25 -6.39
C CYS A 427 -26.27 -11.48 -6.91
N PRO A 428 -26.43 -11.99 -8.15
CA PRO A 428 -27.74 -12.25 -8.71
C PRO A 428 -28.47 -13.28 -7.84
N VAL A 429 -29.66 -12.89 -7.40
CA VAL A 429 -30.56 -13.80 -6.68
C VAL A 429 -31.13 -14.78 -7.71
N PRO A 430 -31.20 -16.09 -7.41
CA PRO A 430 -31.79 -17.05 -8.33
C PRO A 430 -33.21 -16.65 -8.71
N CYS A 431 -33.55 -16.70 -10.01
CA CYS A 431 -34.80 -16.18 -10.55
C CYS A 431 -36.03 -16.66 -9.76
N TRP A 432 -36.06 -17.94 -9.36
CA TRP A 432 -37.17 -18.57 -8.63
C TRP A 432 -37.51 -17.95 -7.26
N GLN A 433 -36.65 -17.10 -6.70
CA GLN A 433 -36.93 -16.38 -5.46
C GLN A 433 -37.75 -15.09 -5.69
N HIS A 434 -37.90 -14.64 -6.93
CA HIS A 434 -38.76 -13.50 -7.26
C HIS A 434 -40.21 -13.98 -7.45
N PHE A 435 -41.11 -13.45 -6.60
CA PHE A 435 -42.54 -13.79 -6.60
C PHE A 435 -43.43 -12.75 -7.31
N GLN A 436 -42.84 -11.73 -7.91
CA GLN A 436 -43.53 -10.67 -8.67
C GLN A 436 -42.91 -10.54 -10.06
N ALA A 437 -43.75 -10.39 -11.08
CA ALA A 437 -43.33 -10.28 -12.47
C ALA A 437 -42.42 -9.07 -12.70
N SER A 438 -42.73 -7.93 -12.07
CA SER A 438 -41.94 -6.70 -12.13
C SER A 438 -40.49 -6.89 -11.63
N HIS A 439 -40.30 -7.58 -10.50
CA HIS A 439 -38.98 -7.88 -9.95
C HIS A 439 -38.23 -8.94 -10.76
N CYS A 440 -38.94 -9.96 -11.25
CA CYS A 440 -38.36 -11.02 -12.08
C CYS A 440 -37.84 -10.48 -13.42
N LEU A 441 -38.66 -9.73 -14.15
CA LEU A 441 -38.35 -9.19 -15.47
C LEU A 441 -37.34 -8.04 -15.43
N GLY A 442 -37.03 -7.53 -14.24
CA GLY A 442 -35.92 -6.60 -14.03
C GLY A 442 -34.53 -7.28 -14.08
N GLN A 443 -34.46 -8.61 -14.02
CA GLN A 443 -33.22 -9.38 -14.08
C GLN A 443 -32.96 -9.89 -15.51
N ALA A 444 -31.74 -9.65 -16.02
CA ALA A 444 -31.40 -9.92 -17.44
C ALA A 444 -31.35 -11.41 -17.83
N ASN A 445 -31.33 -12.33 -16.86
CA ASN A 445 -31.28 -13.78 -17.07
C ASN A 445 -32.59 -14.48 -16.65
N CYS A 446 -33.62 -13.72 -16.25
CA CYS A 446 -34.89 -14.24 -15.76
C CYS A 446 -36.05 -13.93 -16.72
N GLY A 447 -37.02 -14.83 -16.76
CA GLY A 447 -38.33 -14.54 -17.33
C GLY A 447 -39.47 -15.11 -16.48
N TRP A 448 -40.67 -14.63 -16.77
CA TRP A 448 -41.85 -14.88 -15.97
C TRP A 448 -42.80 -15.84 -16.66
N CYS A 449 -43.10 -16.96 -16.00
CA CYS A 449 -44.11 -17.92 -16.41
C CYS A 449 -45.46 -17.56 -15.78
N ALA A 450 -46.28 -16.80 -16.49
CA ALA A 450 -47.55 -16.24 -15.99
C ALA A 450 -48.68 -17.28 -15.98
N PHE A 451 -49.55 -17.21 -14.97
CA PHE A 451 -50.79 -17.97 -14.89
C PHE A 451 -51.97 -17.10 -15.33
N SER A 452 -52.98 -17.70 -15.95
CA SER A 452 -54.10 -16.99 -16.56
C SER A 452 -55.37 -17.19 -15.75
N GLY A 453 -56.14 -16.12 -15.50
CA GLY A 453 -57.49 -16.20 -14.93
C GLY A 453 -57.70 -15.35 -13.67
N PRO A 454 -58.96 -15.03 -13.33
CA PRO A 454 -59.30 -13.98 -12.34
C PRO A 454 -58.97 -14.32 -10.88
N LYS A 455 -58.58 -15.57 -10.57
CA LYS A 455 -58.16 -16.00 -9.23
C LYS A 455 -56.63 -16.04 -9.05
N VAL A 456 -55.88 -15.88 -10.13
CA VAL A 456 -54.41 -15.95 -10.18
C VAL A 456 -53.82 -14.75 -10.92
N ASP A 457 -54.54 -13.64 -10.89
CA ASP A 457 -54.15 -12.37 -11.50
C ASP A 457 -52.83 -11.86 -10.92
N GLY A 458 -51.85 -11.56 -11.79
CA GLY A 458 -50.48 -11.21 -11.40
C GLY A 458 -49.63 -12.35 -10.84
N ARG A 459 -50.11 -13.61 -10.85
CA ARG A 459 -49.37 -14.77 -10.30
C ARG A 459 -48.63 -15.54 -11.39
N GLY A 460 -47.49 -16.12 -11.02
CA GLY A 460 -46.65 -16.89 -11.92
C GLY A 460 -45.42 -17.43 -11.21
N LEU A 461 -44.49 -17.96 -11.99
CA LEU A 461 -43.19 -18.45 -11.50
C LEU A 461 -42.07 -17.80 -12.29
N CYS A 462 -41.12 -17.18 -11.59
CA CYS A 462 -39.90 -16.67 -12.20
C CYS A 462 -38.92 -17.81 -12.45
N MET A 463 -38.34 -17.88 -13.65
CA MET A 463 -37.41 -18.93 -14.06
C MET A 463 -36.23 -18.35 -14.84
N ASP A 464 -35.08 -19.02 -14.82
CA ASP A 464 -33.96 -18.68 -15.69
C ASP A 464 -34.37 -18.89 -17.15
N GLY A 465 -34.16 -17.89 -18.01
CA GLY A 465 -34.61 -17.93 -19.39
C GLY A 465 -34.41 -16.64 -20.16
N GLY A 466 -34.62 -16.70 -21.47
CA GLY A 466 -34.50 -15.56 -22.38
C GLY A 466 -35.74 -15.35 -23.23
N ILE A 467 -35.61 -14.57 -24.31
CA ILE A 467 -36.68 -14.33 -25.30
C ILE A 467 -37.29 -15.63 -25.83
N MET A 468 -36.49 -16.69 -25.99
CA MET A 468 -36.92 -17.97 -26.54
C MET A 468 -37.62 -18.90 -25.54
N GLY A 469 -37.70 -18.53 -24.26
CA GLY A 469 -38.26 -19.37 -23.20
C GLY A 469 -37.27 -19.67 -22.05
N PRO A 470 -37.71 -20.47 -21.06
CA PRO A 470 -36.86 -20.89 -19.94
C PRO A 470 -35.70 -21.79 -20.39
N THR A 471 -34.50 -21.55 -19.86
CA THR A 471 -33.27 -22.32 -20.14
C THR A 471 -33.07 -23.48 -19.15
N GLY A 472 -33.66 -23.40 -17.95
CA GLY A 472 -33.59 -24.43 -16.91
C GLY A 472 -34.93 -25.10 -16.56
N GLY A 473 -36.02 -24.81 -17.28
CA GLY A 473 -37.35 -25.26 -16.87
C GLY A 473 -38.31 -25.49 -18.03
N ILE A 474 -39.55 -25.81 -17.69
CA ILE A 474 -40.64 -25.93 -18.66
C ILE A 474 -41.76 -24.98 -18.24
N CYS A 475 -42.18 -24.12 -19.16
CA CYS A 475 -43.36 -23.24 -19.03
C CYS A 475 -44.23 -23.45 -20.28
N ARG A 476 -45.02 -24.53 -20.31
CA ARG A 476 -45.86 -24.91 -21.47
C ARG A 476 -47.18 -25.56 -21.05
N GLU A 477 -48.04 -25.80 -22.04
CA GLU A 477 -49.47 -26.11 -21.97
C GLU A 477 -49.96 -27.15 -20.96
N ASN A 478 -49.10 -27.99 -20.37
CA ASN A 478 -49.49 -28.99 -19.36
C ASN A 478 -48.41 -29.31 -18.30
N GLN A 479 -47.28 -28.59 -18.29
CA GLN A 479 -46.18 -28.92 -17.39
C GLN A 479 -45.41 -27.66 -17.00
N ILE A 480 -45.23 -27.51 -15.69
CA ILE A 480 -44.33 -26.53 -15.10
C ILE A 480 -43.23 -27.31 -14.39
N LEU A 481 -41.97 -27.03 -14.74
CA LEU A 481 -40.81 -27.67 -14.12
C LEU A 481 -39.73 -26.62 -13.85
N LEU A 482 -39.15 -26.69 -12.66
CA LEU A 482 -37.98 -25.90 -12.24
C LEU A 482 -36.77 -26.86 -12.17
N ASN A 483 -35.61 -26.51 -12.72
CA ASN A 483 -34.47 -27.43 -12.87
C ASN A 483 -34.07 -28.09 -11.54
N GLY A 484 -34.36 -29.37 -11.36
CA GLY A 484 -33.90 -30.15 -10.19
C GLY A 484 -34.39 -29.67 -8.81
N LEU A 485 -35.32 -28.70 -8.74
CA LEU A 485 -35.84 -28.12 -7.49
C LEU A 485 -37.34 -28.37 -7.35
N PRO A 486 -37.86 -28.68 -6.13
CA PRO A 486 -39.29 -28.83 -5.91
C PRO A 486 -40.02 -27.51 -6.11
N LEU A 487 -41.17 -27.54 -6.80
CA LEU A 487 -42.02 -26.36 -6.97
C LEU A 487 -42.51 -25.85 -5.61
N PRO A 488 -42.49 -24.54 -5.36
CA PRO A 488 -43.08 -23.98 -4.15
C PRO A 488 -44.55 -24.40 -4.02
N THR A 489 -44.97 -24.81 -2.82
CA THR A 489 -46.30 -25.39 -2.57
C THR A 489 -47.47 -24.47 -2.94
N GLN A 490 -47.27 -23.15 -2.96
CA GLN A 490 -48.27 -22.18 -3.42
C GLN A 490 -48.39 -22.14 -4.96
N THR A 491 -47.27 -22.28 -5.67
CA THR A 491 -47.22 -22.27 -7.14
C THR A 491 -48.05 -23.41 -7.73
N VAL A 492 -48.00 -24.60 -7.10
CA VAL A 492 -48.81 -25.76 -7.51
C VAL A 492 -50.31 -25.49 -7.37
N LYS A 493 -50.72 -24.81 -6.30
CA LYS A 493 -52.13 -24.44 -6.08
C LYS A 493 -52.60 -23.39 -7.10
N TRP A 494 -51.78 -22.38 -7.39
CA TRP A 494 -52.12 -21.37 -8.40
C TRP A 494 -52.19 -21.98 -9.80
N PHE A 495 -51.27 -22.87 -10.15
CA PHE A 495 -51.31 -23.59 -11.42
C PHE A 495 -52.62 -24.38 -11.59
N GLN A 496 -53.10 -25.06 -10.54
CA GLN A 496 -54.39 -25.76 -10.55
C GLN A 496 -55.61 -24.82 -10.68
N MET A 497 -55.47 -23.54 -10.30
CA MET A 497 -56.51 -22.52 -10.40
C MET A 497 -56.45 -21.70 -11.69
N SER A 498 -55.43 -21.90 -12.53
CA SER A 498 -55.24 -21.22 -13.82
C SER A 498 -56.29 -21.69 -14.84
N LYS A 499 -56.94 -20.72 -15.50
CA LYS A 499 -57.80 -20.92 -16.66
C LYS A 499 -56.98 -20.71 -17.93
N GLY A 500 -56.37 -21.78 -18.42
CA GLY A 500 -55.55 -21.79 -19.63
C GLY A 500 -54.08 -22.07 -19.35
N PRO A 501 -53.28 -22.29 -20.42
CA PRO A 501 -51.89 -22.66 -20.28
C PRO A 501 -51.02 -21.51 -19.79
N PRO A 502 -49.93 -21.82 -19.06
CA PRO A 502 -49.01 -20.80 -18.61
C PRO A 502 -48.26 -20.20 -19.80
N THR A 503 -48.05 -18.89 -19.76
CA THR A 503 -47.45 -18.10 -20.86
C THR A 503 -46.14 -17.48 -20.41
N TRP A 504 -45.15 -17.50 -21.30
CA TRP A 504 -43.82 -16.97 -21.02
C TRP A 504 -43.71 -15.49 -21.39
N PHE A 505 -43.19 -14.69 -20.46
CA PHE A 505 -42.94 -13.26 -20.62
C PHE A 505 -41.48 -12.96 -20.29
N TYR A 506 -40.84 -12.12 -21.11
CA TYR A 506 -39.42 -11.72 -20.93
C TYR A 506 -39.19 -10.24 -21.25
N LEU A 507 -39.71 -9.73 -22.38
CA LEU A 507 -39.59 -8.31 -22.75
C LEU A 507 -40.76 -7.45 -22.26
N THR A 508 -41.94 -8.05 -22.06
CA THR A 508 -43.17 -7.36 -21.70
C THR A 508 -43.71 -7.92 -20.40
N LYS A 509 -44.36 -7.07 -19.60
CA LYS A 509 -45.04 -7.51 -18.37
C LYS A 509 -46.35 -8.21 -18.74
N PRO A 510 -46.76 -9.27 -18.00
CA PRO A 510 -48.10 -9.81 -18.15
C PRO A 510 -49.13 -8.77 -17.68
N PRO A 511 -50.32 -8.70 -18.30
CA PRO A 511 -51.40 -7.84 -17.81
C PRO A 511 -51.87 -8.35 -16.44
N GLU A 512 -51.83 -7.46 -15.44
CA GLU A 512 -52.37 -7.66 -14.09
C GLU A 512 -53.14 -6.40 -13.67
N ASN A 513 -54.05 -6.51 -12.69
CA ASN A 513 -54.69 -5.33 -12.08
C ASN A 513 -54.05 -5.04 -10.72
N GLU A 514 -53.04 -4.16 -10.70
CA GLU A 514 -52.21 -3.91 -9.52
C GLU A 514 -53.01 -3.28 -8.36
N CYS A 515 -54.00 -2.44 -8.68
CA CYS A 515 -54.82 -1.77 -7.67
C CYS A 515 -55.73 -2.74 -6.89
N LYS A 516 -56.16 -3.85 -7.52
CA LYS A 516 -57.07 -4.83 -6.90
C LYS A 516 -56.32 -5.91 -6.12
N ASN A 517 -55.13 -6.29 -6.57
CA ASN A 517 -54.30 -7.32 -5.93
C ASN A 517 -53.29 -6.72 -4.92
N GLY A 518 -53.20 -5.38 -4.85
CA GLY A 518 -52.35 -4.66 -3.89
C GLY A 518 -50.87 -4.68 -4.26
N HIS A 519 -50.56 -4.82 -5.55
CA HIS A 519 -49.22 -4.74 -6.12
C HIS A 519 -48.88 -3.31 -6.60
N ASP A 520 -49.70 -2.32 -6.26
CA ASP A 520 -49.42 -0.90 -6.49
C ASP A 520 -48.49 -0.30 -5.43
N THR A 521 -47.84 0.82 -5.77
CA THR A 521 -46.97 1.58 -4.85
C THR A 521 -47.59 2.92 -4.43
N CYS A 522 -48.91 3.10 -4.58
CA CYS A 522 -49.56 4.37 -4.30
C CYS A 522 -49.68 4.61 -2.78
N ASP A 523 -49.52 5.86 -2.35
CA ASP A 523 -49.74 6.25 -0.96
C ASP A 523 -51.24 6.27 -0.65
N LYS A 524 -51.73 5.21 0.01
CA LYS A 524 -53.15 5.06 0.37
C LYS A 524 -53.74 6.23 1.16
N THR A 525 -52.92 7.07 1.78
CA THR A 525 -53.40 8.25 2.52
C THR A 525 -53.68 9.44 1.59
N HIS A 526 -52.80 9.73 0.63
CA HIS A 526 -52.84 10.95 -0.19
C HIS A 526 -53.15 10.72 -1.68
N GLU A 527 -53.09 9.47 -2.14
CA GLU A 527 -53.20 9.05 -3.53
C GLU A 527 -54.30 8.00 -3.74
N GLU A 528 -54.80 7.92 -4.97
CA GLU A 528 -55.75 6.93 -5.46
C GLU A 528 -55.10 6.17 -6.64
N CYS A 529 -55.15 4.83 -6.58
CA CYS A 529 -54.60 3.95 -7.61
C CYS A 529 -55.59 3.79 -8.75
N VAL A 530 -55.15 4.08 -9.97
CA VAL A 530 -55.92 3.90 -11.21
C VAL A 530 -55.22 2.85 -12.07
N ASP A 531 -55.95 1.79 -12.39
CA ASP A 531 -55.46 0.68 -13.20
C ASP A 531 -55.36 1.06 -14.69
N THR A 532 -54.32 0.59 -15.39
CA THR A 532 -54.07 0.86 -16.81
C THR A 532 -53.68 -0.43 -17.54
N LEU A 533 -53.67 -0.41 -18.88
CA LEU A 533 -53.36 -1.60 -19.68
C LEU A 533 -51.88 -2.06 -19.57
N GLU A 534 -50.97 -1.19 -19.13
CA GLU A 534 -49.53 -1.47 -19.01
C GLU A 534 -49.04 -1.45 -17.54
N GLY A 535 -49.95 -1.28 -16.56
CA GLY A 535 -49.64 -1.19 -15.13
C GLY A 535 -50.64 -0.31 -14.37
N PHE A 536 -50.19 0.56 -13.46
CA PHE A 536 -51.06 1.47 -12.69
C PHE A 536 -50.52 2.91 -12.63
N GLU A 537 -51.39 3.88 -12.35
CA GLU A 537 -51.07 5.30 -12.12
C GLU A 537 -51.60 5.76 -10.73
N CYS A 538 -50.79 6.50 -9.97
CA CYS A 538 -51.19 7.08 -8.69
C CYS A 538 -51.59 8.55 -8.85
N GLN A 539 -52.84 8.89 -8.57
CA GLN A 539 -53.37 10.25 -8.68
C GLN A 539 -53.66 10.87 -7.30
N CYS A 540 -53.38 12.16 -7.11
CA CYS A 540 -53.63 12.82 -5.83
C CYS A 540 -55.13 12.90 -5.51
N LYS A 541 -55.50 12.65 -4.25
CA LYS A 541 -56.86 12.81 -3.76
C LYS A 541 -57.32 14.29 -3.77
N PRO A 542 -58.65 14.56 -3.76
CA PRO A 542 -59.17 15.92 -3.71
C PRO A 542 -58.64 16.73 -2.51
N GLY A 543 -58.18 17.97 -2.76
CA GLY A 543 -57.56 18.83 -1.74
C GLY A 543 -56.03 18.69 -1.62
N TYR A 544 -55.43 17.73 -2.34
CA TYR A 544 -53.99 17.54 -2.45
C TYR A 544 -53.51 17.89 -3.87
N GLN A 545 -52.33 18.48 -3.99
CA GLN A 545 -51.72 18.86 -5.27
C GLN A 545 -50.33 18.25 -5.39
N MET A 546 -50.00 17.74 -6.58
CA MET A 546 -48.68 17.17 -6.87
C MET A 546 -47.62 18.27 -6.85
N LYS A 547 -46.70 18.21 -5.89
CA LYS A 547 -45.52 19.10 -5.82
C LYS A 547 -44.26 18.24 -5.77
N GLY A 548 -43.54 18.17 -6.89
CA GLY A 548 -42.44 17.22 -7.07
C GLY A 548 -42.98 15.82 -7.35
N ASN A 549 -42.65 14.85 -6.49
CA ASN A 549 -43.05 13.43 -6.61
C ASN A 549 -43.94 12.96 -5.42
N ARG A 550 -44.63 13.91 -4.76
CA ARG A 550 -45.53 13.66 -3.61
C ARG A 550 -46.75 14.57 -3.66
N CYS A 551 -47.90 14.04 -3.25
CA CYS A 551 -49.14 14.80 -3.08
C CYS A 551 -49.13 15.58 -1.75
N MET A 552 -49.20 16.91 -1.81
CA MET A 552 -49.22 17.79 -0.62
C MET A 552 -50.59 18.43 -0.41
N PRO A 553 -51.07 18.59 0.84
CA PRO A 553 -52.36 19.23 1.13
C PRO A 553 -52.34 20.72 0.77
N THR A 554 -53.48 21.25 0.33
CA THR A 554 -53.63 22.65 -0.08
C THR A 554 -54.60 23.39 0.86
N CYS A 555 -54.12 24.47 1.48
CA CYS A 555 -54.92 25.36 2.34
C CYS A 555 -55.22 26.67 1.61
N LYS A 556 -56.50 26.95 1.30
CA LYS A 556 -56.92 28.10 0.47
C LYS A 556 -56.64 29.46 1.11
N GLN A 557 -56.71 29.55 2.44
CA GLN A 557 -56.41 30.77 3.20
C GLN A 557 -54.91 31.00 3.47
N GLY A 558 -54.05 30.02 3.16
CA GLY A 558 -52.64 30.00 3.58
C GLY A 558 -52.46 29.70 5.07
N CYS A 559 -51.22 29.41 5.49
CA CYS A 559 -50.80 29.29 6.89
C CYS A 559 -49.54 30.18 7.08
N VAL A 560 -49.67 31.40 7.59
CA VAL A 560 -48.56 32.39 7.61
C VAL A 560 -47.39 31.93 8.48
N ASN A 561 -47.64 31.65 9.76
CA ASN A 561 -46.67 31.04 10.68
C ASN A 561 -47.12 29.63 11.07
N GLY A 562 -47.32 28.79 10.06
CA GLY A 562 -47.75 27.40 10.26
C GLY A 562 -47.57 26.55 9.01
N THR A 563 -47.86 25.27 9.12
CA THR A 563 -47.82 24.32 8.00
C THR A 563 -49.21 23.77 7.71
N CYS A 564 -49.53 23.60 6.43
CA CYS A 564 -50.78 22.98 6.00
C CYS A 564 -50.62 21.47 6.16
N ILE A 565 -51.38 20.86 7.06
CA ILE A 565 -51.27 19.43 7.38
C ILE A 565 -52.39 18.61 6.72
N GLU A 566 -53.54 19.24 6.47
CA GLU A 566 -54.68 18.69 5.74
C GLU A 566 -55.33 19.82 4.92
N PRO A 567 -56.17 19.51 3.91
CA PRO A 567 -56.86 20.53 3.14
C PRO A 567 -57.60 21.53 4.07
N ASP A 568 -57.25 22.81 3.95
CA ASP A 568 -57.77 23.92 4.77
C ASP A 568 -57.50 23.85 6.30
N VAL A 569 -56.59 22.99 6.78
CA VAL A 569 -56.19 22.88 8.19
C VAL A 569 -54.72 23.25 8.40
N CYS A 570 -54.48 24.31 9.17
CA CYS A 570 -53.15 24.79 9.53
C CYS A 570 -52.71 24.29 10.91
N GLN A 571 -51.51 23.72 10.99
CA GLN A 571 -50.78 23.53 12.23
C GLN A 571 -49.89 24.75 12.48
N CYS A 572 -50.21 25.53 13.52
CA CYS A 572 -49.47 26.75 13.84
C CYS A 572 -48.13 26.46 14.53
N ASN A 573 -47.14 27.29 14.22
CA ASN A 573 -45.83 27.27 14.87
C ASN A 573 -45.94 27.73 16.33
N PHE A 574 -44.97 27.34 17.15
CA PHE A 574 -44.93 27.64 18.58
C PHE A 574 -45.07 29.15 18.85
N GLY A 575 -45.98 29.52 19.76
CA GLY A 575 -46.30 30.90 20.11
C GLY A 575 -47.31 31.58 19.19
N PHE A 576 -47.87 30.89 18.18
CA PHE A 576 -48.87 31.44 17.27
C PHE A 576 -50.19 30.66 17.28
N VAL A 577 -51.30 31.39 17.15
CA VAL A 577 -52.67 30.86 17.15
C VAL A 577 -53.54 31.52 16.08
N GLY A 578 -54.72 30.94 15.83
CA GLY A 578 -55.70 31.41 14.85
C GLY A 578 -55.73 30.60 13.56
N LEU A 579 -56.79 30.76 12.76
CA LEU A 579 -57.09 29.94 11.57
C LEU A 579 -56.01 30.00 10.47
N ASN A 580 -55.19 31.07 10.44
CA ASN A 580 -54.05 31.26 9.54
C ASN A 580 -52.73 31.49 10.31
N CYS A 581 -52.69 31.16 11.61
CA CYS A 581 -51.49 31.27 12.44
C CYS A 581 -50.83 32.67 12.44
N SER A 582 -51.63 33.73 12.39
CA SER A 582 -51.14 35.11 12.28
C SER A 582 -51.07 35.85 13.62
N ILE A 583 -51.60 35.29 14.70
CA ILE A 583 -51.73 35.96 16.00
C ILE A 583 -50.71 35.36 16.97
N MET A 584 -49.90 36.21 17.62
CA MET A 584 -48.84 35.80 18.55
C MET A 584 -49.31 35.87 20.02
N CYS A 585 -48.97 34.85 20.81
CA CYS A 585 -49.25 34.79 22.25
C CYS A 585 -48.32 35.76 23.04
N LYS A 586 -48.83 36.36 24.12
CA LYS A 586 -48.09 37.27 25.02
C LYS A 586 -47.36 36.53 26.16
N CYS A 587 -46.65 35.46 25.80
CA CYS A 587 -45.94 34.58 26.75
C CYS A 587 -44.42 34.77 26.73
N ASN A 588 -43.94 35.97 26.41
CA ASN A 588 -42.52 36.28 26.21
C ASN A 588 -41.77 35.34 25.24
N GLY A 589 -42.49 34.66 24.34
CA GLY A 589 -41.93 33.68 23.40
C GLY A 589 -41.70 32.27 23.98
N HIS A 590 -42.19 31.97 25.20
CA HIS A 590 -41.89 30.71 25.91
C HIS A 590 -43.10 29.81 26.15
N SER A 591 -44.29 30.11 25.63
CA SER A 591 -45.47 29.22 25.74
C SER A 591 -46.46 29.47 24.59
N ASN A 592 -47.28 28.45 24.32
CA ASN A 592 -48.52 28.61 23.56
C ASN A 592 -49.64 29.18 24.47
N CYS A 593 -50.66 29.75 23.84
CA CYS A 593 -51.88 30.22 24.47
C CYS A 593 -53.09 29.42 23.94
N PRO A 594 -54.21 29.34 24.69
CA PRO A 594 -55.37 28.52 24.33
C PRO A 594 -55.99 28.87 22.96
N GLY A 595 -55.90 30.14 22.55
CA GLY A 595 -56.49 30.61 21.32
C GLY A 595 -56.41 32.13 21.18
N PRO A 596 -56.99 32.70 20.12
CA PRO A 596 -56.87 34.12 19.80
C PRO A 596 -57.57 35.05 20.82
N GLU A 597 -58.45 34.54 21.67
CA GLU A 597 -59.17 35.30 22.69
C GLU A 597 -58.45 35.35 24.05
N GLU A 598 -57.45 34.49 24.29
CA GLU A 598 -56.75 34.36 25.58
C GLU A 598 -55.22 34.45 25.42
N LEU A 599 -54.74 35.55 24.84
CA LEU A 599 -53.31 35.70 24.48
C LEU A 599 -52.36 35.83 25.68
N GLU A 600 -52.86 36.19 26.86
CA GLU A 600 -52.06 36.39 28.09
C GLU A 600 -52.04 35.16 29.00
N THR A 601 -52.90 34.18 28.73
CA THR A 601 -52.94 32.90 29.45
C THR A 601 -51.94 31.95 28.82
N CYS A 602 -50.80 31.75 29.47
CA CYS A 602 -49.78 30.82 29.00
C CYS A 602 -50.07 29.41 29.48
N LEU A 603 -50.27 28.47 28.55
CA LEU A 603 -50.61 27.07 28.86
C LEU A 603 -49.49 26.37 29.63
N GLU A 604 -48.27 26.40 29.11
CA GLU A 604 -47.12 25.74 29.71
C GLU A 604 -45.83 26.48 29.35
N CYS A 605 -45.23 27.15 30.34
CA CYS A 605 -43.94 27.81 30.16
C CYS A 605 -42.82 26.80 29.90
N LYS A 606 -42.21 26.92 28.72
CA LYS A 606 -41.05 26.18 28.24
C LYS A 606 -39.76 27.00 28.47
N ASN A 607 -38.64 26.53 27.93
CA ASN A 607 -37.34 27.24 27.99
C ASN A 607 -36.87 27.58 29.42
N ASN A 608 -37.17 26.70 30.39
CA ASN A 608 -36.82 26.85 31.82
C ASN A 608 -37.39 28.11 32.48
N THR A 609 -38.49 28.62 31.94
CA THR A 609 -39.19 29.78 32.47
C THR A 609 -40.42 29.39 33.29
N PHE A 610 -40.87 30.28 34.17
CA PHE A 610 -42.10 30.15 34.92
C PHE A 610 -42.69 31.55 35.21
N GLY A 611 -43.88 31.57 35.80
CA GLY A 611 -44.66 32.79 36.01
C GLY A 611 -45.83 32.89 35.03
N THR A 612 -46.71 33.86 35.25
CA THR A 612 -47.97 34.02 34.50
C THR A 612 -47.76 34.29 33.01
N GLN A 613 -46.65 34.92 32.64
CA GLN A 613 -46.27 35.22 31.27
C GLN A 613 -44.88 34.65 30.93
N CYS A 614 -44.43 33.64 31.67
CA CYS A 614 -43.11 33.03 31.49
C CYS A 614 -41.94 34.02 31.65
N GLN A 615 -42.09 34.97 32.57
CA GLN A 615 -41.18 36.11 32.75
C GLN A 615 -40.06 35.89 33.77
N LYS A 616 -39.98 34.71 34.41
CA LYS A 616 -38.94 34.38 35.41
C LYS A 616 -38.24 33.07 35.08
N CYS A 617 -36.97 32.93 35.45
CA CYS A 617 -36.25 31.66 35.36
C CYS A 617 -36.58 30.73 36.53
N LYS A 618 -36.77 29.44 36.25
CA LYS A 618 -36.94 28.41 37.29
C LYS A 618 -35.71 28.36 38.22
N PRO A 619 -35.83 27.83 39.45
CA PRO A 619 -34.69 27.62 40.35
C PRO A 619 -33.57 26.82 39.66
N MET A 620 -32.31 27.16 39.97
CA MET A 620 -31.10 26.61 39.33
C MET A 620 -30.94 26.97 37.84
N PHE A 621 -31.62 28.02 37.36
CA PHE A 621 -31.38 28.62 36.06
C PHE A 621 -31.07 30.12 36.21
N VAL A 622 -30.13 30.64 35.43
CA VAL A 622 -29.65 32.02 35.46
C VAL A 622 -30.01 32.70 34.14
N GLY A 623 -30.51 33.92 34.21
CA GLY A 623 -30.76 34.77 33.04
C GLY A 623 -32.05 35.57 33.12
N ASN A 624 -32.36 36.28 32.03
CA ASN A 624 -33.54 37.14 31.91
C ASN A 624 -34.42 36.68 30.72
N PRO A 625 -35.60 36.08 30.96
CA PRO A 625 -36.44 35.50 29.90
C PRO A 625 -37.40 36.48 29.22
N VAL A 626 -37.45 37.75 29.65
CA VAL A 626 -38.35 38.76 29.07
C VAL A 626 -38.00 39.01 27.60
N ASN A 627 -39.01 39.26 26.75
CA ASN A 627 -38.85 39.52 25.31
C ASN A 627 -38.08 38.44 24.54
N GLY A 628 -38.23 37.16 24.91
CA GLY A 628 -37.55 36.05 24.24
C GLY A 628 -36.12 35.79 24.71
N GLY A 629 -35.70 36.39 25.83
CA GLY A 629 -34.41 36.06 26.46
C GLY A 629 -34.37 34.63 27.03
N SER A 630 -33.19 34.17 27.44
CA SER A 630 -32.94 32.77 27.78
C SER A 630 -32.58 32.55 29.26
N CYS A 631 -33.04 31.43 29.81
CA CYS A 631 -32.66 30.93 31.13
C CYS A 631 -31.71 29.73 30.97
N VAL A 632 -30.47 29.90 31.39
CA VAL A 632 -29.38 28.91 31.26
C VAL A 632 -29.25 28.13 32.57
N SER A 633 -29.04 26.82 32.53
CA SER A 633 -28.92 26.02 33.77
C SER A 633 -27.66 26.39 34.56
N CYS A 634 -27.66 26.22 35.89
CA CYS A 634 -26.45 26.39 36.70
C CYS A 634 -25.31 25.48 36.20
N SER A 635 -25.62 24.24 35.82
CA SER A 635 -24.64 23.34 35.19
C SER A 635 -23.97 23.99 33.98
N GLU A 636 -24.72 24.63 33.10
CA GLU A 636 -24.17 25.29 31.92
C GLU A 636 -23.43 26.59 32.27
N TYR A 637 -23.98 27.38 33.20
CA TYR A 637 -23.36 28.62 33.70
C TYR A 637 -22.02 28.37 34.40
N CYS A 638 -21.88 27.23 35.09
CA CYS A 638 -20.70 26.79 35.82
C CYS A 638 -19.80 25.85 35.00
N HIS A 639 -19.90 25.86 33.66
CA HIS A 639 -19.08 25.05 32.76
C HIS A 639 -19.09 23.55 33.06
N THR A 640 -20.23 23.02 33.51
CA THR A 640 -20.49 21.63 33.94
C THR A 640 -19.75 21.16 35.19
N HIS A 641 -19.08 22.10 35.88
CA HIS A 641 -18.31 21.80 37.09
C HIS A 641 -19.09 22.03 38.37
N SER A 642 -20.29 22.60 38.28
CA SER A 642 -21.22 22.67 39.41
C SER A 642 -22.66 22.77 38.93
N ASP A 643 -23.56 22.03 39.57
CA ASP A 643 -25.00 22.13 39.37
C ASP A 643 -25.64 23.18 40.29
N LEU A 644 -24.81 23.87 41.09
CA LEU A 644 -25.21 24.77 42.16
C LEU A 644 -24.69 26.18 41.89
N CYS A 645 -25.62 27.11 41.68
CA CYS A 645 -25.28 28.52 41.55
C CYS A 645 -26.31 29.41 42.27
N PHE A 646 -25.80 30.39 43.01
CA PHE A 646 -26.61 31.32 43.80
C PHE A 646 -26.28 32.76 43.43
N GLY A 647 -27.26 33.66 43.54
CA GLY A 647 -27.05 35.09 43.35
C GLY A 647 -26.07 35.65 44.39
N LEU A 648 -25.35 36.72 44.02
CA LEU A 648 -24.38 37.40 44.91
C LEU A 648 -25.04 37.98 46.16
N ASP A 649 -26.30 38.36 46.07
CA ASP A 649 -27.16 38.82 47.15
C ASP A 649 -27.38 37.76 48.23
N VAL A 650 -27.51 36.48 47.83
CA VAL A 650 -27.66 35.35 48.75
C VAL A 650 -26.34 35.04 49.46
N ILE A 651 -25.21 35.11 48.76
CA ILE A 651 -23.89 34.72 49.29
C ILE A 651 -23.27 35.79 50.20
N ASN A 652 -23.40 37.08 49.87
CA ASN A 652 -22.80 38.16 50.67
C ASN A 652 -23.47 38.36 52.04
N SER A 653 -24.65 37.78 52.25
CA SER A 653 -25.34 37.82 53.55
C SER A 653 -24.69 36.91 54.62
N THR A 654 -23.70 36.08 54.26
CA THR A 654 -23.06 35.11 55.17
C THR A 654 -21.53 35.13 55.03
N SER A 655 -20.85 35.82 55.96
CA SER A 655 -19.40 35.92 56.02
C SER A 655 -18.73 34.57 56.36
N SER A 656 -17.94 34.05 55.41
CA SER A 656 -16.65 33.39 55.64
C SER A 656 -16.59 32.23 56.65
N GLN A 657 -17.36 31.15 56.47
CA GLN A 657 -17.03 29.86 57.09
C GLN A 657 -17.27 28.73 56.08
N PHE A 658 -16.40 27.73 56.11
CA PHE A 658 -16.43 26.52 55.29
C PHE A 658 -17.87 26.03 55.05
N LEU A 659 -18.27 25.96 53.78
CA LEU A 659 -19.61 25.53 53.36
C LEU A 659 -19.80 24.05 53.68
N ASN A 660 -20.32 23.75 54.87
CA ASN A 660 -20.75 22.40 55.22
C ASN A 660 -21.96 21.98 54.37
N GLN A 661 -22.08 20.68 54.10
CA GLN A 661 -23.11 20.10 53.24
C GLN A 661 -24.55 20.35 53.74
N SER A 662 -24.74 20.58 55.04
CA SER A 662 -26.03 20.97 55.65
C SER A 662 -26.48 22.39 55.26
N PHE A 663 -25.52 23.31 55.10
CA PHE A 663 -25.80 24.72 54.78
C PHE A 663 -26.17 24.89 53.30
N ILE A 664 -25.54 24.11 52.40
CA ILE A 664 -25.88 24.08 50.98
C ILE A 664 -27.33 23.63 50.76
N ASN A 665 -27.84 22.71 51.59
CA ASN A 665 -29.23 22.26 51.50
C ASN A 665 -30.23 23.34 51.95
N GLU A 666 -29.89 24.13 52.98
CA GLU A 666 -30.72 25.24 53.44
C GLU A 666 -30.84 26.37 52.38
N LEU A 667 -29.75 26.63 51.65
CA LEU A 667 -29.75 27.60 50.55
C LEU A 667 -30.60 27.14 49.36
N ARG A 668 -30.64 25.83 49.07
CA ARG A 668 -31.51 25.27 48.02
C ARG A 668 -33.00 25.47 48.31
N GLU A 669 -33.42 25.36 49.58
CA GLU A 669 -34.82 25.53 49.97
C GLU A 669 -35.29 26.99 49.95
N LYS A 670 -34.37 27.95 50.15
CA LYS A 670 -34.69 29.39 50.15
C LYS A 670 -34.79 30.00 48.74
N GLN A 671 -34.30 29.32 47.70
CA GLN A 671 -34.25 29.85 46.34
C GLN A 671 -35.51 29.49 45.54
N VAL A 672 -36.46 30.43 45.47
CA VAL A 672 -37.74 30.28 44.76
C VAL A 672 -37.65 30.69 43.28
N GLU A 673 -36.70 31.59 42.94
CA GLU A 673 -36.47 32.07 41.58
C GLU A 673 -34.98 32.01 41.19
N GLY A 674 -34.73 31.83 39.90
CA GLY A 674 -33.40 31.85 39.32
C GLY A 674 -32.78 33.25 39.31
N PRO A 675 -31.44 33.41 39.46
CA PRO A 675 -30.78 34.71 39.42
C PRO A 675 -30.92 35.40 38.05
N LEU A 676 -31.11 36.72 38.04
CA LEU A 676 -31.36 37.48 36.81
C LEU A 676 -30.14 37.60 35.90
N GLU A 677 -28.92 37.77 36.42
CA GLU A 677 -27.70 37.96 35.59
C GLU A 677 -26.41 37.37 36.20
N GLU A 678 -26.11 37.64 37.47
CA GLU A 678 -24.86 37.18 38.11
C GLU A 678 -25.11 36.11 39.17
N ALA A 679 -24.39 34.99 39.07
CA ALA A 679 -24.40 33.91 40.05
C ALA A 679 -22.97 33.44 40.37
N VAL A 680 -22.78 32.82 41.53
CA VAL A 680 -21.52 32.19 41.92
C VAL A 680 -21.75 30.70 42.10
N CYS A 681 -20.88 29.92 41.48
CA CYS A 681 -20.88 28.47 41.50
C CYS A 681 -20.22 27.95 42.78
N ILE A 682 -20.82 26.94 43.39
CA ILE A 682 -20.36 26.33 44.65
C ILE A 682 -19.99 24.87 44.41
N ASP A 683 -18.97 24.37 45.10
CA ASP A 683 -18.52 22.97 44.98
C ASP A 683 -18.05 22.63 43.55
N CYS A 684 -17.06 23.41 43.07
CA CYS A 684 -16.45 23.20 41.75
C CYS A 684 -15.78 21.82 41.66
N LYS A 685 -16.28 20.99 40.76
CA LYS A 685 -15.79 19.64 40.48
C LYS A 685 -14.67 19.65 39.44
N ASN A 686 -14.08 18.49 39.17
CA ASN A 686 -13.10 18.28 38.11
C ASN A 686 -11.82 19.14 38.23
N ASN A 687 -11.38 19.41 39.46
CA ASN A 687 -10.18 20.18 39.80
C ASN A 687 -10.19 21.62 39.27
N THR A 688 -11.37 22.25 39.30
CA THR A 688 -11.59 23.63 38.85
C THR A 688 -11.85 24.57 40.03
N GLU A 689 -11.59 25.86 39.82
CA GLU A 689 -11.79 26.94 40.78
C GLU A 689 -12.26 28.23 40.10
N GLY A 690 -12.58 29.26 40.88
CA GLY A 690 -13.13 30.53 40.40
C GLY A 690 -14.65 30.66 40.60
N LYS A 691 -15.18 31.88 40.42
CA LYS A 691 -16.61 32.17 40.67
C LYS A 691 -17.57 31.37 39.79
N ARG A 692 -17.09 30.92 38.61
CA ARG A 692 -17.84 30.09 37.68
C ARG A 692 -17.19 28.73 37.44
N CYS A 693 -16.28 28.32 38.32
CA CYS A 693 -15.45 27.13 38.12
C CYS A 693 -14.69 27.19 36.77
N ASP A 694 -14.22 28.38 36.40
CA ASP A 694 -13.67 28.69 35.08
C ASP A 694 -12.14 28.66 34.99
N GLN A 695 -11.47 28.20 36.05
CA GLN A 695 -10.01 28.08 36.14
C GLN A 695 -9.61 26.70 36.68
N CYS A 696 -8.39 26.25 36.38
CA CYS A 696 -7.83 25.05 36.99
C CYS A 696 -7.13 25.39 38.30
N ILE A 697 -7.27 24.52 39.29
CA ILE A 697 -6.54 24.63 40.57
C ILE A 697 -5.03 24.58 40.28
N GLY A 698 -4.22 25.28 41.08
CA GLY A 698 -2.75 25.27 40.96
C GLY A 698 -2.16 23.85 40.95
N GLY A 699 -1.25 23.58 40.01
CA GLY A 699 -0.70 22.23 39.75
C GLY A 699 -1.52 21.38 38.77
N PHE A 700 -2.63 21.93 38.24
CA PHE A 700 -3.45 21.31 37.20
C PHE A 700 -3.54 22.22 35.97
N PHE A 701 -3.77 21.61 34.81
CA PHE A 701 -4.01 22.30 33.56
C PHE A 701 -5.20 21.72 32.81
N LYS A 702 -5.70 22.45 31.83
CA LYS A 702 -6.89 22.08 31.06
C LYS A 702 -6.74 20.72 30.37
N ALA A 703 -7.70 19.82 30.59
CA ALA A 703 -7.61 18.45 30.08
C ALA A 703 -7.96 18.28 28.59
N GLY A 704 -8.71 19.22 28.01
CA GLY A 704 -9.10 19.21 26.60
C GLY A 704 -9.13 20.61 25.98
N GLU A 705 -9.77 20.76 24.81
CA GLU A 705 -9.93 22.08 24.18
C GLU A 705 -10.97 22.94 24.89
N ARG A 706 -11.88 22.34 25.67
CA ARG A 706 -12.90 23.02 26.48
C ARG A 706 -12.63 22.79 27.95
N LEU A 707 -13.03 23.74 28.79
CA LEU A 707 -12.81 23.61 30.23
C LEU A 707 -13.76 22.57 30.83
N GLU A 708 -14.90 22.32 30.20
CA GLU A 708 -15.89 21.28 30.52
C GLU A 708 -15.24 19.88 30.65
N ASP A 709 -14.14 19.64 29.94
CA ASP A 709 -13.38 18.38 30.00
C ASP A 709 -12.63 18.20 31.35
N GLY A 710 -12.63 19.22 32.21
CA GLY A 710 -11.98 19.24 33.51
C GLY A 710 -10.50 19.62 33.46
N CYS A 711 -9.85 19.54 34.61
CA CYS A 711 -8.44 19.85 34.78
C CYS A 711 -7.65 18.58 35.17
N ARG A 712 -6.53 18.37 34.48
CA ARG A 712 -5.59 17.26 34.68
C ARG A 712 -4.33 17.73 35.42
N PRO A 713 -3.69 16.88 36.23
CA PRO A 713 -2.48 17.27 36.94
C PRO A 713 -1.32 17.54 35.97
N CYS A 714 -0.42 18.44 36.34
CA CYS A 714 0.86 18.60 35.65
C CYS A 714 1.67 17.29 35.81
N GLU A 715 2.06 16.66 34.70
CA GLU A 715 2.71 15.34 34.74
C GLU A 715 4.24 15.47 34.91
N CYS A 716 4.86 16.49 34.30
CA CYS A 716 6.28 16.87 34.39
C CYS A 716 7.30 15.72 34.40
N ASN A 717 6.94 14.54 33.89
CA ASN A 717 7.68 13.27 33.96
C ASN A 717 8.30 12.94 35.34
N GLY A 718 7.68 13.39 36.43
CA GLY A 718 8.21 13.20 37.80
C GLY A 718 9.35 14.14 38.21
N HIS A 719 9.69 15.11 37.38
CA HIS A 719 10.78 16.08 37.61
C HIS A 719 10.28 17.50 37.91
N GLY A 720 8.98 17.67 38.18
CA GLY A 720 8.36 18.97 38.52
C GLY A 720 6.93 18.78 39.04
N ASP A 721 6.35 19.84 39.59
CA ASP A 721 5.01 19.83 40.21
C ASP A 721 4.12 21.03 39.80
N SER A 722 4.65 21.97 39.01
CA SER A 722 3.92 23.15 38.55
C SER A 722 4.13 23.36 37.06
N CYS A 723 3.04 23.66 36.35
CA CYS A 723 3.01 23.94 34.91
C CYS A 723 1.98 25.03 34.58
N ASN A 724 1.95 25.48 33.33
CA ASN A 724 0.98 26.46 32.87
C ASN A 724 -0.45 25.88 32.88
N PRO A 725 -1.42 26.51 33.58
CA PRO A 725 -2.77 25.97 33.76
C PRO A 725 -3.61 25.91 32.47
N LEU A 726 -3.21 26.62 31.41
CA LEU A 726 -3.98 26.67 30.16
C LEU A 726 -3.62 25.55 29.18
N ASN A 727 -2.34 25.17 29.10
CA ASN A 727 -1.82 24.29 28.07
C ASN A 727 -0.86 23.21 28.59
N GLY A 728 -0.54 23.22 29.88
CA GLY A 728 0.41 22.29 30.48
C GLY A 728 1.84 22.51 29.99
N GLU A 729 2.23 23.69 29.56
CA GLU A 729 3.63 23.96 29.16
C GLU A 729 4.46 24.51 30.32
N ASN A 730 5.79 24.55 30.14
CA ASN A 730 6.75 25.14 31.07
C ASN A 730 6.69 24.56 32.49
N CYS A 731 6.95 23.25 32.61
CA CYS A 731 7.19 22.66 33.92
C CYS A 731 8.45 23.22 34.58
N ASN A 732 8.44 23.29 35.91
CA ASN A 732 9.60 23.62 36.76
C ASN A 732 10.60 22.46 36.88
N CYS A 733 11.14 22.00 35.74
CA CYS A 733 11.99 20.81 35.65
C CYS A 733 13.23 20.85 36.57
N GLN A 734 13.41 19.78 37.35
CA GLN A 734 14.53 19.51 38.25
C GLN A 734 15.39 18.35 37.71
N ASN A 735 16.37 17.88 38.49
CA ASN A 735 17.15 16.66 38.22
C ASN A 735 17.86 16.61 36.84
N ASN A 736 18.39 17.75 36.39
CA ASN A 736 19.08 17.89 35.10
C ASN A 736 18.19 17.56 33.88
N THR A 737 16.88 17.78 34.00
CA THR A 737 15.92 17.69 32.90
C THR A 737 15.51 19.07 32.40
N GLU A 738 15.10 19.16 31.15
CA GLU A 738 14.61 20.37 30.49
C GLU A 738 13.32 20.09 29.71
N ASN A 739 12.50 21.12 29.54
CA ASN A 739 11.32 21.05 28.68
C ASN A 739 11.75 20.97 27.22
N ASP A 740 11.22 20.01 26.46
CA ASP A 740 11.49 19.94 25.03
C ASP A 740 10.66 20.99 24.28
N ARG A 741 11.35 21.96 23.65
CA ARG A 741 10.74 23.07 22.91
C ARG A 741 10.38 22.72 21.46
N GLN A 742 10.51 21.46 21.06
CA GLN A 742 10.19 21.00 19.69
C GLN A 742 8.69 20.86 19.39
N CYS A 743 7.82 21.36 20.27
CA CYS A 743 6.39 21.43 20.01
C CYS A 743 6.03 22.80 19.41
N VAL A 744 5.59 22.84 18.15
CA VAL A 744 5.27 24.10 17.46
C VAL A 744 3.81 24.49 17.70
N GLN A 745 3.58 25.67 18.27
CA GLN A 745 2.27 26.28 18.38
C GLN A 745 1.86 26.99 17.07
N LYS A 746 0.71 26.55 16.52
CA LYS A 746 -0.25 27.23 15.63
C LYS A 746 0.33 28.17 14.54
N ASN A 747 0.49 27.64 13.32
CA ASN A 747 -0.20 28.11 12.10
C ASN A 747 0.33 27.39 10.85
N SER A 748 -0.27 26.25 10.49
CA SER A 748 -0.35 25.77 9.10
C SER A 748 -1.25 24.53 9.01
N LYS A 749 -2.13 24.51 8.01
CA LYS A 749 -3.22 23.54 7.80
C LYS A 749 -2.72 22.16 7.35
N ASN A 750 -2.10 21.39 8.24
CA ASN A 750 -1.87 19.93 8.07
C ASN A 750 -2.02 19.23 9.42
N MET A 751 -3.10 18.48 9.59
CA MET A 751 -3.42 17.69 10.79
C MET A 751 -3.02 16.24 10.56
N LEU A 752 -2.09 15.66 11.34
CA LEU A 752 -2.24 14.26 11.80
C LEU A 752 -1.21 13.70 12.79
N HIS A 753 -0.15 14.38 13.22
CA HIS A 753 0.56 13.96 14.45
C HIS A 753 1.35 15.13 15.06
N MET A 754 0.71 15.84 15.98
CA MET A 754 1.40 16.69 16.94
C MET A 754 1.30 16.00 18.29
N THR A 755 2.43 15.57 18.84
CA THR A 755 2.52 15.26 20.27
C THR A 755 2.22 16.57 21.01
N PRO A 756 1.18 16.62 21.86
CA PRO A 756 0.86 17.84 22.60
C PRO A 756 2.04 18.27 23.47
N CYS A 757 2.33 19.57 23.53
CA CYS A 757 3.46 20.10 24.28
C CYS A 757 3.51 19.63 25.75
N TRP A 758 2.34 19.44 26.38
CA TRP A 758 2.26 18.97 27.76
C TRP A 758 2.78 17.54 27.97
N GLN A 759 2.85 16.69 26.93
CA GLN A 759 3.46 15.36 27.04
C GLN A 759 4.99 15.40 27.01
N LEU A 760 5.57 16.53 26.62
CA LEU A 760 7.02 16.74 26.51
C LEU A 760 7.62 17.53 27.68
N GLN A 761 6.84 17.72 28.75
CA GLN A 761 7.29 18.36 29.98
C GLN A 761 8.46 17.60 30.61
N CYS A 762 9.61 18.24 30.82
CA CYS A 762 10.81 17.61 31.42
C CYS A 762 11.26 16.29 30.76
N SER A 763 11.00 16.13 29.46
CA SER A 763 11.24 14.89 28.72
C SER A 763 12.64 14.78 28.11
N LYS A 764 13.47 15.82 28.25
CA LYS A 764 14.81 15.89 27.66
C LYS A 764 15.86 16.13 28.74
N CYS A 765 17.03 15.51 28.61
CA CYS A 765 18.17 15.80 29.50
C CYS A 765 18.82 17.15 29.16
N ALA A 766 19.26 17.86 30.18
CA ALA A 766 20.08 19.06 30.04
C ALA A 766 21.40 18.76 29.31
N GLU A 767 22.05 19.80 28.79
CA GLU A 767 23.31 19.70 28.07
C GLU A 767 24.36 18.92 28.89
N TYR A 768 25.11 18.02 28.24
CA TYR A 768 26.11 17.11 28.84
C TYR A 768 25.58 15.93 29.67
N PHE A 769 24.25 15.75 29.76
CA PHE A 769 23.63 14.57 30.35
C PHE A 769 23.03 13.65 29.28
N LEU A 770 23.00 12.35 29.56
CA LEU A 770 22.53 11.28 28.69
C LEU A 770 21.45 10.48 29.41
N GLY A 771 20.47 9.99 28.68
CA GLY A 771 19.37 9.18 29.23
C GLY A 771 18.04 9.57 28.60
N SER A 772 16.98 8.91 29.07
CA SER A 772 15.60 9.19 28.69
C SER A 772 14.82 9.48 29.97
N PRO A 773 14.58 10.74 30.36
CA PRO A 773 14.01 11.09 31.66
C PRO A 773 12.48 10.90 31.75
N SER A 774 11.87 10.26 30.75
CA SER A 774 10.44 9.96 30.75
C SER A 774 10.06 9.01 31.89
N ASN A 775 8.85 9.15 32.45
CA ASN A 775 8.35 8.31 33.54
C ASN A 775 9.26 8.23 34.79
N GLY A 776 9.88 9.34 35.22
CA GLY A 776 10.71 9.39 36.43
C GLY A 776 12.12 8.79 36.29
N HIS A 777 12.53 8.41 35.07
CA HIS A 777 13.89 8.00 34.79
C HIS A 777 14.88 9.18 34.86
N GLN A 778 16.16 8.87 35.03
CA GLN A 778 17.19 9.85 35.38
C GLN A 778 18.08 10.23 34.19
N CYS A 779 18.66 11.42 34.28
CA CYS A 779 19.68 11.91 33.34
C CYS A 779 21.08 11.75 33.96
N TYR A 780 22.00 11.13 33.22
CA TYR A 780 23.32 10.73 33.68
C TYR A 780 24.42 11.57 33.03
N ARG A 781 25.37 12.07 33.82
CA ARG A 781 26.48 12.87 33.32
C ARG A 781 27.36 12.08 32.37
N HIS A 782 27.60 12.60 31.16
CA HIS A 782 28.49 11.96 30.20
C HIS A 782 29.97 12.04 30.64
N MET A 783 30.61 10.88 30.80
CA MET A 783 32.03 10.77 31.12
C MET A 783 32.91 10.71 29.87
N TYR A 784 34.02 11.45 29.87
CA TYR A 784 35.06 11.37 28.83
C TYR A 784 36.24 10.46 29.25
N LEU A 785 36.88 9.79 28.27
CA LEU A 785 38.00 8.87 28.50
C LEU A 785 39.16 9.56 29.24
N ASP A 786 39.70 8.90 30.27
CA ASP A 786 40.79 9.39 31.13
C ASP A 786 40.51 10.72 31.85
N LYS A 787 39.26 11.18 31.90
CA LYS A 787 38.85 12.39 32.63
C LYS A 787 38.28 12.02 34.00
N GLU A 788 38.69 12.76 35.02
CA GLU A 788 38.29 12.56 36.41
C GLU A 788 37.08 13.45 36.80
N TYR A 789 36.11 12.85 37.49
CA TYR A 789 34.86 13.48 37.92
C TYR A 789 34.66 13.34 39.43
N CYS A 790 34.19 14.38 40.10
CA CYS A 790 33.97 14.38 41.55
C CYS A 790 32.53 14.00 41.93
N PHE A 791 32.33 13.50 43.16
CA PHE A 791 30.99 13.16 43.70
C PHE A 791 30.12 14.38 44.06
N ASP A 792 30.43 15.56 43.53
CA ASP A 792 29.70 16.79 43.80
C ASP A 792 28.28 16.73 43.18
N PRO A 793 27.21 16.80 43.98
CA PRO A 793 25.83 16.67 43.49
C PRO A 793 25.40 17.81 42.57
N THR A 794 26.02 18.97 42.69
CA THR A 794 25.65 20.19 41.96
C THR A 794 26.42 20.33 40.65
N THR A 795 27.73 20.09 40.66
CA THR A 795 28.58 20.38 39.50
C THR A 795 28.84 19.15 38.64
N GLN A 796 28.96 17.95 39.23
CA GLN A 796 29.27 16.67 38.56
C GLN A 796 30.36 16.82 37.47
N GLY A 797 31.33 17.70 37.74
CA GLY A 797 32.32 18.21 36.79
C GLY A 797 33.75 17.85 37.18
N GLU A 798 34.72 18.57 36.63
CA GLU A 798 36.13 18.38 36.96
C GLU A 798 36.41 18.71 38.43
N CYS A 799 37.23 17.88 39.07
CA CYS A 799 37.68 18.04 40.47
C CYS A 799 38.60 19.26 40.72
N ASN A 800 38.68 20.20 39.77
CA ASN A 800 39.55 21.38 39.83
C ASN A 800 39.01 22.49 40.76
N ARG A 801 37.80 22.34 41.30
CA ARG A 801 37.17 23.24 42.30
C ARG A 801 36.94 22.48 43.61
N THR A 802 36.85 23.18 44.74
CA THR A 802 36.50 22.58 46.04
C THR A 802 35.11 21.93 45.96
N PRO A 803 35.00 20.58 45.93
CA PRO A 803 33.73 19.91 45.66
C PRO A 803 32.81 19.96 46.90
N ILE A 804 31.50 20.04 46.68
CA ILE A 804 30.51 19.88 47.75
C ILE A 804 30.40 18.39 48.12
N PRO A 805 30.36 18.02 49.42
CA PRO A 805 30.21 16.62 49.82
C PRO A 805 28.90 16.01 49.34
N LEU A 806 28.93 14.74 48.96
CA LEU A 806 27.72 13.94 48.76
C LEU A 806 27.18 13.53 50.14
N LEU A 807 26.03 14.08 50.52
CA LEU A 807 25.41 13.82 51.83
C LEU A 807 24.73 12.45 51.87
N ARG A 808 24.50 11.96 53.09
CA ARG A 808 23.82 10.69 53.34
C ARG A 808 22.48 10.63 52.61
N GLY A 809 22.29 9.58 51.81
CA GLY A 809 21.05 9.33 51.09
C GLY A 809 20.87 10.19 49.83
N GLN A 810 21.79 11.08 49.47
CA GLN A 810 21.79 11.78 48.18
C GLN A 810 22.49 10.96 47.09
N THR A 811 22.15 11.22 45.83
CA THR A 811 22.66 10.48 44.66
C THR A 811 23.30 11.36 43.60
N VAL A 812 24.30 10.82 42.91
CA VAL A 812 24.88 11.38 41.67
C VAL A 812 24.88 10.34 40.55
N PHE A 813 24.80 10.81 39.30
CA PHE A 813 24.49 9.99 38.14
C PHE A 813 25.55 10.15 37.05
N PHE A 814 26.19 9.07 36.61
CA PHE A 814 27.21 9.10 35.54
C PHE A 814 26.95 8.05 34.47
N ALA A 815 27.43 8.30 33.24
CA ALA A 815 27.33 7.38 32.13
C ALA A 815 28.63 7.31 31.33
N VAL A 816 29.05 6.08 31.01
CA VAL A 816 30.22 5.80 30.18
C VAL A 816 29.79 5.46 28.77
N GLN A 817 30.30 6.23 27.81
CA GLN A 817 30.21 5.94 26.39
C GLN A 817 31.55 5.38 25.90
N PRO A 818 31.61 4.12 25.42
CA PRO A 818 32.86 3.52 24.94
C PRO A 818 33.46 4.31 23.77
N ARG A 819 34.79 4.53 23.79
CA ARG A 819 35.50 5.20 22.69
C ARG A 819 36.13 4.20 21.72
N TYR A 820 36.67 3.12 22.27
CA TYR A 820 37.27 2.01 21.53
C TYR A 820 36.42 0.75 21.68
N MET A 821 36.44 -0.07 20.63
CA MET A 821 35.48 -1.15 20.40
C MET A 821 36.03 -2.53 20.69
N ASN A 822 37.35 -2.60 20.81
CA ASN A 822 38.16 -3.81 20.76
C ASN A 822 39.02 -3.98 22.02
N VAL A 823 38.70 -3.25 23.08
CA VAL A 823 39.43 -3.23 24.35
C VAL A 823 38.45 -3.08 25.51
N ASP A 824 38.78 -3.72 26.62
CA ASP A 824 37.95 -3.70 27.83
C ASP A 824 37.83 -2.28 28.41
N ILE A 825 36.70 -2.01 29.08
CA ILE A 825 36.49 -0.77 29.82
C ILE A 825 36.80 -1.03 31.29
N ARG A 826 37.61 -0.18 31.90
CA ARG A 826 37.85 -0.19 33.35
C ARG A 826 37.34 1.10 33.97
N ILE A 827 36.36 0.98 34.87
CA ILE A 827 35.83 2.11 35.66
C ILE A 827 36.49 2.05 37.04
N VAL A 828 37.06 3.15 37.48
CA VAL A 828 37.70 3.29 38.79
C VAL A 828 36.95 4.34 39.59
N VAL A 829 36.52 3.97 40.79
CA VAL A 829 35.85 4.86 41.76
C VAL A 829 36.71 4.91 43.01
N ASP A 830 37.14 6.11 43.37
CA ASP A 830 38.05 6.40 44.48
C ASP A 830 37.34 7.27 45.52
N ILE A 831 37.25 6.78 46.76
CA ILE A 831 36.66 7.52 47.88
C ILE A 831 37.79 8.04 48.75
N THR A 832 37.77 9.34 49.02
CA THR A 832 38.79 10.02 49.84
C THR A 832 38.34 10.19 51.29
N LYS A 833 37.03 10.30 51.54
CA LYS A 833 36.40 10.38 52.87
C LYS A 833 34.94 9.95 52.75
N GLY A 834 34.43 9.20 53.72
CA GLY A 834 33.03 8.75 53.74
C GLY A 834 32.84 7.39 53.06
N GLY A 835 31.62 7.10 52.62
CA GLY A 835 31.30 5.85 51.93
C GLY A 835 30.09 5.97 51.00
N ILE A 836 30.04 5.14 49.97
CA ILE A 836 28.95 5.13 48.97
C ILE A 836 28.39 3.73 48.70
N ASP A 837 27.15 3.69 48.22
CA ASP A 837 26.60 2.55 47.51
C ASP A 837 26.70 2.82 46.00
N PHE A 838 27.23 1.85 45.24
CA PHE A 838 27.46 1.94 43.80
C PHE A 838 26.51 1.03 43.03
N PHE A 839 25.79 1.59 42.06
CA PHE A 839 24.84 0.88 41.19
C PHE A 839 25.30 1.00 39.74
N LEU A 840 25.19 -0.07 38.95
CA LEU A 840 25.57 -0.09 37.52
C LEU A 840 24.62 -0.97 36.70
N SER A 841 24.22 -0.45 35.53
CA SER A 841 23.41 -1.16 34.53
C SER A 841 23.81 -0.79 33.10
N ALA A 842 23.58 -1.70 32.15
CA ALA A 842 23.73 -1.48 30.71
C ALA A 842 22.46 -0.92 30.04
N LYS A 843 21.39 -0.70 30.81
CA LYS A 843 20.09 -0.18 30.35
C LYS A 843 19.90 1.26 30.84
N GLU A 844 19.45 2.14 29.95
CA GLU A 844 19.32 3.59 30.22
C GLU A 844 18.12 3.95 31.08
N ASP A 845 17.10 3.10 31.02
CA ASP A 845 15.81 3.18 31.67
C ASP A 845 15.72 2.15 32.82
N ALA A 846 16.86 1.84 33.45
CA ALA A 846 16.92 0.86 34.54
C ALA A 846 16.50 1.43 35.89
N PHE A 847 16.84 2.68 36.17
CA PHE A 847 16.75 3.27 37.50
C PHE A 847 15.76 4.43 37.55
N ILE A 848 14.92 4.41 38.57
CA ILE A 848 14.00 5.50 38.95
C ILE A 848 14.42 5.97 40.34
N VAL A 849 14.61 7.27 40.52
CA VAL A 849 14.98 7.84 41.83
C VAL A 849 13.90 8.81 42.27
N ASP A 850 13.31 8.51 43.42
CA ASP A 850 12.29 9.34 44.05
C ASP A 850 12.86 10.06 45.28
N VAL A 851 12.46 11.32 45.48
CA VAL A 851 12.96 12.16 46.56
C VAL A 851 11.86 12.36 47.59
N GLU A 852 12.08 11.83 48.79
CA GLU A 852 11.12 11.99 49.88
C GLU A 852 11.13 13.44 50.38
N LYS A 853 10.11 14.23 50.01
CA LYS A 853 9.98 15.67 50.30
C LYS A 853 10.29 16.10 51.75
N PRO A 854 9.87 15.37 52.82
CA PRO A 854 10.16 15.80 54.19
C PRO A 854 11.59 15.50 54.67
N THR A 855 12.30 14.53 54.07
CA THR A 855 13.61 14.06 54.55
C THR A 855 14.75 14.39 53.59
N GLY A 856 14.46 14.70 52.32
CA GLY A 856 15.46 14.93 51.26
C GLY A 856 16.22 13.66 50.85
N LEU A 857 15.74 12.48 51.26
CA LEU A 857 16.41 11.21 51.02
C LEU A 857 16.01 10.64 49.65
N HIS A 858 17.00 10.22 48.86
CA HIS A 858 16.78 9.67 47.52
C HIS A 858 16.62 8.15 47.59
N ARG A 859 15.44 7.65 47.19
CA ARG A 859 15.13 6.22 47.10
C ARG A 859 15.31 5.75 45.67
N ILE A 860 16.15 4.73 45.47
CA ILE A 860 16.47 4.17 44.16
C ILE A 860 15.63 2.91 43.96
N TYR A 861 14.83 2.90 42.90
CA TYR A 861 14.05 1.75 42.43
C TYR A 861 14.57 1.27 41.08
N VAL A 862 14.38 -0.01 40.79
CA VAL A 862 14.57 -0.56 39.44
C VAL A 862 13.20 -0.59 38.79
N ASP A 863 13.11 -0.16 37.52
CA ASP A 863 11.85 -0.14 36.77
C ASP A 863 11.19 -1.53 36.78
N GLU A 864 9.90 -1.57 37.14
CA GLU A 864 9.09 -2.79 37.27
C GLU A 864 9.12 -3.68 36.02
N LYS A 865 9.35 -3.10 34.83
CA LYS A 865 9.48 -3.85 33.57
C LYS A 865 10.61 -4.90 33.59
N TYR A 866 11.57 -4.76 34.51
CA TYR A 866 12.67 -5.71 34.70
C TYR A 866 12.44 -6.70 35.84
N GLY A 867 11.34 -6.58 36.60
CA GLY A 867 10.91 -7.58 37.58
C GLY A 867 11.83 -7.81 38.78
N ILE A 868 12.75 -6.87 39.09
CA ILE A 868 13.62 -6.96 40.26
C ILE A 868 13.02 -6.16 41.41
N ASP A 869 12.60 -6.85 42.46
CA ASP A 869 12.33 -6.22 43.75
C ASP A 869 13.60 -6.25 44.63
N LEU A 870 14.21 -5.08 44.84
CA LEU A 870 15.41 -4.91 45.68
C LEU A 870 15.11 -5.03 47.18
N SER A 871 13.83 -5.03 47.59
CA SER A 871 13.43 -5.10 49.01
C SER A 871 13.73 -6.45 49.67
N HIS A 872 13.83 -7.54 48.88
CA HIS A 872 14.01 -8.90 49.38
C HIS A 872 15.46 -9.35 49.59
N TYR A 873 16.46 -8.56 49.16
CA TYR A 873 17.87 -8.98 49.13
C TYR A 873 18.72 -8.52 50.33
N GLU A 874 18.11 -8.14 51.45
CA GLU A 874 18.87 -7.63 52.59
C GLU A 874 19.68 -8.67 53.38
N LYS A 875 19.46 -9.99 53.23
CA LYS A 875 20.28 -11.00 53.94
C LYS A 875 20.33 -12.34 53.19
N ALA A 876 21.48 -12.67 52.59
CA ALA A 876 21.84 -14.06 52.31
C ALA A 876 23.37 -14.25 52.37
N PRO A 877 23.89 -15.10 53.26
CA PRO A 877 25.30 -15.44 53.35
C PRO A 877 25.68 -16.55 52.34
N GLU A 878 26.99 -16.76 52.18
CA GLU A 878 27.67 -17.90 51.52
C GLU A 878 28.23 -17.66 50.11
N PHE A 879 29.34 -16.93 50.08
CA PHE A 879 30.45 -17.23 49.17
C PHE A 879 31.29 -18.35 49.78
N SER A 880 30.93 -19.63 49.56
CA SER A 880 31.88 -20.72 49.75
C SER A 880 31.59 -21.95 48.88
N ALA A 881 32.68 -22.57 48.43
CA ALA A 881 32.83 -23.94 47.93
C ALA A 881 32.65 -24.23 46.42
N SER A 882 33.75 -24.74 45.88
CA SER A 882 33.97 -25.36 44.58
C SER A 882 33.22 -26.68 44.36
N MET A 883 32.98 -27.01 43.09
CA MET A 883 32.89 -28.36 42.49
C MET A 883 32.03 -29.44 43.20
N ARG A 884 30.95 -29.90 42.53
CA ARG A 884 30.76 -31.33 42.15
C ARG A 884 29.50 -31.59 41.29
N ARG A 885 29.78 -32.09 40.08
CA ARG A 885 29.13 -33.18 39.30
C ARG A 885 27.67 -33.64 39.58
N LYS A 886 26.90 -33.61 38.46
CA LYS A 886 26.11 -34.69 37.80
C LYS A 886 24.69 -35.09 38.31
N LYS A 887 23.76 -35.06 37.33
CA LYS A 887 22.81 -36.12 36.88
C LYS A 887 21.36 -36.17 37.44
N ARG A 888 20.42 -35.66 36.61
CA ARG A 888 19.29 -36.35 35.90
C ARG A 888 18.04 -36.88 36.66
N ASP A 889 16.89 -36.66 35.98
CA ASP A 889 15.54 -37.29 36.05
C ASP A 889 14.65 -36.90 37.25
N SER A 890 13.30 -36.80 37.22
CA SER A 890 12.22 -36.70 36.21
C SER A 890 10.88 -36.57 36.99
N PHE A 891 9.76 -36.23 36.32
CA PHE A 891 8.34 -36.30 36.77
C PHE A 891 7.88 -35.27 37.85
N GLN A 892 6.67 -34.70 37.88
CA GLN A 892 5.47 -34.65 37.03
C GLN A 892 4.55 -33.55 37.63
N ASN A 893 3.74 -32.91 36.77
CA ASN A 893 2.47 -32.18 36.99
C ASN A 893 2.10 -31.59 38.36
N ASP A 894 1.74 -30.30 38.35
CA ASP A 894 0.36 -29.91 38.70
C ASP A 894 -0.08 -28.62 38.01
N SER A 895 -1.34 -28.60 37.63
CA SER A 895 -2.05 -27.61 36.82
C SER A 895 -2.69 -26.51 37.67
N ILE A 896 -2.42 -25.23 37.38
CA ILE A 896 -3.33 -24.11 37.71
C ILE A 896 -3.27 -23.06 36.58
N ASN A 897 -4.45 -22.66 36.11
CA ASN A 897 -4.69 -21.61 35.12
C ASN A 897 -4.18 -20.24 35.60
N ALA A 898 -3.42 -19.54 34.75
CA ALA A 898 -3.38 -18.08 34.73
C ALA A 898 -2.97 -17.58 33.33
N SER A 899 -3.76 -16.62 32.87
CA SER A 899 -3.65 -15.78 31.67
C SER A 899 -2.27 -15.14 31.47
N GLU A 900 -1.94 -14.93 30.19
CA GLU A 900 -1.04 -13.90 29.65
C GLU A 900 -0.05 -13.25 30.62
N ALA A 901 1.19 -13.75 30.63
CA ALA A 901 2.35 -12.98 31.02
C ALA A 901 3.49 -13.27 30.02
N THR A 902 3.89 -12.23 29.31
CA THR A 902 5.12 -12.15 28.53
C THR A 902 6.33 -12.51 29.40
N PRO A 903 7.42 -13.09 28.83
CA PRO A 903 8.57 -13.46 29.63
C PRO A 903 9.28 -12.21 30.13
N LEU A 904 9.26 -12.00 31.44
CA LEU A 904 10.08 -11.03 32.16
C LEU A 904 11.56 -11.22 31.74
N GLN A 905 12.16 -10.17 31.17
CA GLN A 905 13.62 -10.10 31.02
C GLN A 905 14.21 -9.87 32.42
N ASN A 906 14.45 -10.97 33.15
CA ASN A 906 15.01 -10.93 34.48
C ASN A 906 16.48 -10.45 34.40
N LEU A 907 16.72 -9.16 34.64
CA LEU A 907 18.05 -8.66 35.02
C LEU A 907 18.53 -9.47 36.24
N ARG A 908 19.80 -9.87 36.27
CA ARG A 908 20.34 -10.69 37.37
C ARG A 908 21.05 -9.78 38.37
N PRO A 909 20.54 -9.60 39.60
CA PRO A 909 21.22 -8.80 40.59
C PRO A 909 22.49 -9.51 41.07
N LYS A 910 23.63 -8.85 40.92
CA LYS A 910 24.91 -9.21 41.53
C LYS A 910 25.16 -8.19 42.64
N ILE A 911 24.80 -8.58 43.86
CA ILE A 911 24.96 -7.76 45.05
C ILE A 911 26.22 -8.24 45.78
N GLY A 912 27.08 -7.32 46.19
CA GLY A 912 28.24 -7.62 47.02
C GLY A 912 28.59 -6.46 47.94
N ASP A 913 29.17 -6.77 49.09
CA ASP A 913 29.76 -5.75 49.97
C ASP A 913 31.23 -5.50 49.58
N ALA A 914 31.70 -4.26 49.75
CA ALA A 914 33.09 -3.93 49.50
C ALA A 914 34.05 -4.75 50.39
N GLN A 915 35.16 -5.23 49.82
CA GLN A 915 36.16 -6.04 50.54
C GLN A 915 37.53 -5.35 50.51
N GLY A 916 38.07 -5.07 51.70
CA GLY A 916 39.44 -4.55 51.87
C GLY A 916 39.67 -3.13 51.30
N LEU A 917 40.92 -2.83 50.93
CA LEU A 917 41.34 -1.51 50.41
C LEU A 917 40.99 -1.31 48.92
N THR A 918 40.80 -2.37 48.15
CA THR A 918 40.42 -2.28 46.73
C THR A 918 39.55 -3.47 46.35
N THR A 919 38.34 -3.19 45.89
CA THR A 919 37.38 -4.20 45.43
C THR A 919 37.43 -4.31 43.90
N TYR A 920 37.57 -5.53 43.36
CA TYR A 920 37.61 -5.79 41.92
C TYR A 920 36.38 -6.58 41.49
N ILE A 921 35.66 -6.09 40.46
CA ILE A 921 34.45 -6.74 39.97
C ILE A 921 34.47 -6.82 38.44
N ASP A 922 34.35 -8.03 37.92
CA ASP A 922 34.13 -8.26 36.48
C ASP A 922 32.64 -8.41 36.16
N VAL A 923 32.17 -7.65 35.17
CA VAL A 923 30.78 -7.71 34.66
C VAL A 923 30.74 -8.62 33.43
N LYS A 924 30.64 -9.93 33.64
CA LYS A 924 30.82 -10.95 32.58
C LYS A 924 29.56 -11.32 31.81
N LYS A 925 28.41 -10.68 32.03
CA LYS A 925 27.17 -10.88 31.25
C LYS A 925 26.46 -9.56 30.99
N CYS A 926 25.78 -9.44 29.85
CA CYS A 926 25.01 -8.25 29.45
C CYS A 926 23.74 -8.01 30.28
N GLU A 927 23.26 -9.02 31.01
CA GLU A 927 22.05 -8.97 31.86
C GLU A 927 22.37 -8.70 33.34
N ASP A 928 23.64 -8.48 33.68
CA ASP A 928 24.06 -8.29 35.07
C ASP A 928 23.74 -6.86 35.54
N PHE A 929 22.94 -6.77 36.61
CA PHE A 929 22.77 -5.57 37.42
C PHE A 929 23.77 -5.63 38.57
N LEU A 930 24.58 -4.59 38.79
CA LEU A 930 25.60 -4.58 39.85
C LEU A 930 25.22 -3.58 40.95
N LEU A 931 25.21 -4.06 42.20
CA LEU A 931 25.09 -3.25 43.40
C LEU A 931 26.24 -3.58 44.36
N VAL A 932 27.04 -2.58 44.69
CA VAL A 932 28.10 -2.67 45.70
C VAL A 932 27.72 -1.78 46.87
N ARG A 933 27.58 -2.36 48.07
CA ARG A 933 27.21 -1.62 49.28
C ARG A 933 28.44 -1.26 50.12
N ASN A 934 28.33 -0.15 50.84
CA ASN A 934 29.30 0.34 51.82
C ASN A 934 30.74 0.38 51.30
N LEU A 935 30.94 0.97 50.12
CA LEU A 935 32.28 1.18 49.55
C LEU A 935 32.94 2.37 50.24
N GLU A 936 34.13 2.17 50.82
CA GLU A 936 34.88 3.21 51.59
C GLU A 936 36.24 3.59 50.96
N ASN A 937 36.81 2.73 50.10
CA ASN A 937 38.15 2.93 49.52
C ASN A 937 38.11 3.02 47.99
N ARG A 938 38.53 1.98 47.28
CA ARG A 938 38.59 1.94 45.81
C ARG A 938 37.77 0.79 45.23
N LEU A 939 37.00 1.06 44.18
CA LEU A 939 36.34 0.05 43.36
C LEU A 939 36.89 0.09 41.93
N VAL A 940 37.24 -1.08 41.40
CA VAL A 940 37.63 -1.25 39.99
C VAL A 940 36.65 -2.21 39.32
N VAL A 941 35.84 -1.69 38.40
CA VAL A 941 34.91 -2.48 37.61
C VAL A 941 35.48 -2.72 36.22
N THR A 942 35.64 -3.99 35.83
CA THR A 942 36.11 -4.37 34.49
C THR A 942 34.95 -4.90 33.67
N ILE A 943 34.75 -4.29 32.49
CA ILE A 943 33.72 -4.67 31.51
C ILE A 943 34.44 -5.25 30.29
N PRO A 944 34.41 -6.58 30.11
CA PRO A 944 35.13 -7.25 29.05
C PRO A 944 34.45 -7.08 27.68
N GLN A 945 35.26 -6.74 26.68
CA GLN A 945 34.82 -6.50 25.29
C GLN A 945 34.31 -7.77 24.60
N GLU A 946 34.77 -8.95 25.04
CA GLU A 946 34.32 -10.24 24.49
C GLU A 946 32.84 -10.54 24.79
N VAL A 947 32.26 -9.89 25.80
CA VAL A 947 30.91 -10.15 26.29
C VAL A 947 29.92 -9.08 25.85
N HIS A 948 30.32 -7.80 25.91
CA HIS A 948 29.42 -6.66 25.68
C HIS A 948 29.63 -6.04 24.29
N ASP A 949 28.55 -5.74 23.56
CA ASP A 949 28.65 -4.96 22.32
C ASP A 949 28.93 -3.49 22.66
N LEU A 950 30.21 -3.13 22.77
CA LEU A 950 30.68 -1.78 23.10
C LEU A 950 30.36 -0.73 22.01
N ARG A 951 29.70 -1.10 20.90
CA ARG A 951 29.29 -0.17 19.83
C ARG A 951 28.08 0.65 20.19
N THR A 952 27.16 -0.02 20.86
CA THR A 952 25.79 0.44 21.09
C THR A 952 25.52 0.52 22.58
N THR A 953 26.16 -0.33 23.37
CA THR A 953 25.93 -0.42 24.81
C THR A 953 26.65 0.71 25.53
N ARG A 954 25.89 1.45 26.34
CA ARG A 954 26.38 2.44 27.30
C ARG A 954 26.16 1.90 28.70
N PHE A 955 26.97 2.35 29.65
CA PHE A 955 26.88 1.89 31.04
C PHE A 955 26.51 3.06 31.94
N TYR A 956 25.41 2.92 32.65
CA TYR A 956 24.77 3.92 33.49
C TYR A 956 24.98 3.57 34.96
N MET A 957 25.43 4.53 35.77
CA MET A 957 25.78 4.30 37.17
C MET A 957 25.21 5.38 38.11
N ILE A 958 24.84 4.95 39.31
CA ILE A 958 24.35 5.79 40.41
C ILE A 958 25.26 5.58 41.61
N LEU A 959 25.72 6.67 42.22
CA LEU A 959 26.44 6.63 43.49
C LEU A 959 25.55 7.27 44.55
N ARG A 960 25.30 6.58 45.65
CA ARG A 960 24.51 7.08 46.80
C ARG A 960 25.39 7.24 48.03
N GLY A 961 25.37 8.40 48.68
CA GLY A 961 26.11 8.62 49.92
C GLY A 961 25.58 7.73 51.06
N SER A 962 26.46 6.98 51.72
CA SER A 962 26.15 6.14 52.89
C SER A 962 26.40 6.87 54.21
N GLU A 963 27.39 7.77 54.24
CA GLU A 963 27.80 8.55 55.42
C GLU A 963 27.39 10.03 55.35
N GLU A 964 27.57 10.79 56.44
CA GLU A 964 27.16 12.20 56.55
C GLU A 964 27.79 13.10 55.48
N GLU A 965 29.10 12.93 55.21
CA GLU A 965 29.82 13.64 54.16
C GLU A 965 30.71 12.67 53.39
N THR A 966 30.47 12.53 52.08
CA THR A 966 31.30 11.68 51.22
C THR A 966 32.00 12.48 50.14
N PHE A 967 33.32 12.27 50.00
CA PHE A 967 34.20 12.86 49.00
C PHE A 967 34.90 11.76 48.21
N GLY A 968 35.10 12.00 46.92
CA GLY A 968 35.78 11.07 46.05
C GLY A 968 35.68 11.46 44.58
N SER A 969 36.27 10.63 43.73
CA SER A 969 36.30 10.80 42.29
C SER A 969 36.08 9.50 41.54
N LEU A 970 35.72 9.60 40.25
CA LEU A 970 35.65 8.46 39.34
C LEU A 970 36.16 8.80 37.94
N PHE A 971 36.70 7.81 37.24
CA PHE A 971 37.14 7.89 35.84
C PHE A 971 37.08 6.53 35.14
N PHE A 972 37.22 6.50 33.81
CA PHE A 972 37.32 5.24 33.05
C PHE A 972 38.46 5.23 32.03
N ARG A 973 38.98 4.03 31.74
CA ARG A 973 40.13 3.76 30.84
C ARG A 973 39.88 2.62 29.84
N GLN A 974 40.65 2.62 28.74
CA GLN A 974 40.65 1.61 27.66
C GLN A 974 42.07 1.41 27.07
N ASP A 975 42.75 0.31 27.39
CA ASP A 975 44.17 0.06 27.02
C ASP A 975 44.31 -0.74 25.70
N GLN A 976 44.99 -0.19 24.68
CA GLN A 976 45.20 -0.86 23.37
C GLN A 976 46.53 -1.64 23.31
N THR A 977 46.49 -2.92 22.91
CA THR A 977 47.69 -3.74 22.66
C THR A 977 48.26 -3.44 21.26
N ARG A 978 49.57 -3.11 21.16
CA ARG A 978 50.25 -2.88 19.87
C ARG A 978 50.71 -4.23 19.27
N ILE A 979 50.40 -4.49 18.00
CA ILE A 979 50.79 -5.72 17.26
C ILE A 979 52.15 -5.53 16.58
N ASP A 980 53.03 -6.54 16.68
CA ASP A 980 54.28 -6.63 15.90
C ASP A 980 53.97 -7.18 14.49
N LEU A 981 53.92 -6.26 13.53
CA LEU A 981 53.55 -6.53 12.14
C LEU A 981 54.47 -7.55 11.45
N PHE A 982 55.72 -7.71 11.89
CA PHE A 982 56.67 -8.59 11.23
C PHE A 982 56.36 -10.09 11.47
N VAL A 983 55.98 -10.43 12.70
CA VAL A 983 55.65 -11.81 13.09
C VAL A 983 54.35 -12.28 12.44
N PHE A 984 53.34 -11.41 12.35
CA PHE A 984 52.02 -11.73 11.78
C PHE A 984 52.11 -12.14 10.29
N PHE A 985 52.81 -11.37 9.46
CA PHE A 985 52.88 -11.66 8.03
C PHE A 985 53.65 -12.95 7.72
N SER A 986 54.68 -13.29 8.48
CA SER A 986 55.49 -14.51 8.25
C SER A 986 54.68 -15.81 8.44
N VAL A 987 53.83 -15.87 9.45
CA VAL A 987 53.01 -17.05 9.78
C VAL A 987 51.78 -17.14 8.84
N PHE A 988 51.18 -16.00 8.52
CA PHE A 988 50.02 -15.94 7.64
C PHE A 988 50.32 -16.47 6.24
N PHE A 989 51.41 -16.01 5.61
CA PHE A 989 51.75 -16.44 4.25
C PHE A 989 52.10 -17.93 4.19
N SER A 990 52.75 -18.48 5.21
CA SER A 990 53.13 -19.89 5.27
C SER A 990 51.92 -20.83 5.31
N CYS A 991 50.90 -20.50 6.13
CA CYS A 991 49.69 -21.32 6.24
C CYS A 991 48.74 -21.15 5.04
N PHE A 992 48.67 -19.95 4.46
CA PHE A 992 47.80 -19.65 3.32
C PHE A 992 48.17 -20.46 2.06
N PHE A 993 49.46 -20.56 1.74
CA PHE A 993 49.90 -21.33 0.56
C PHE A 993 49.69 -22.83 0.72
N LEU A 994 49.80 -23.36 1.93
CA LEU A 994 49.55 -24.78 2.22
C LEU A 994 48.06 -25.13 2.08
N PHE A 995 47.16 -24.27 2.55
CA PHE A 995 45.71 -24.44 2.38
C PHE A 995 45.27 -24.38 0.92
N LEU A 996 45.79 -23.44 0.13
CA LEU A 996 45.48 -23.34 -1.30
C LEU A 996 45.86 -24.60 -2.07
N ALA A 997 47.01 -25.20 -1.77
CA ALA A 997 47.45 -26.43 -2.42
C ALA A 997 46.47 -27.61 -2.18
N VAL A 998 45.99 -27.79 -0.95
CA VAL A 998 45.03 -28.85 -0.59
C VAL A 998 43.67 -28.62 -1.24
N CYS A 999 43.17 -27.38 -1.26
CA CYS A 999 41.90 -27.02 -1.89
C CYS A 999 41.90 -27.26 -3.41
N VAL A 1000 43.01 -26.99 -4.10
CA VAL A 1000 43.12 -27.24 -5.56
C VAL A 1000 43.06 -28.73 -5.88
N VAL A 1001 43.70 -29.59 -5.07
CA VAL A 1001 43.66 -31.04 -5.26
C VAL A 1001 42.25 -31.59 -5.01
N ALA A 1002 41.59 -31.18 -3.93
CA ALA A 1002 40.23 -31.61 -3.62
C ALA A 1002 39.22 -31.14 -4.70
N TRP A 1003 39.37 -29.92 -5.21
CA TRP A 1003 38.55 -29.39 -6.30
C TRP A 1003 38.72 -30.20 -7.59
N LYS A 1004 39.94 -30.58 -7.95
CA LYS A 1004 40.20 -31.39 -9.15
C LYS A 1004 39.59 -32.79 -9.07
N VAL A 1005 39.60 -33.41 -7.89
CA VAL A 1005 38.95 -34.72 -7.67
C VAL A 1005 37.43 -34.62 -7.77
N LYS A 1006 36.83 -33.59 -7.15
CA LYS A 1006 35.38 -33.32 -7.26
C LYS A 1006 34.96 -33.06 -8.71
N GLN A 1007 35.73 -32.23 -9.43
CA GLN A 1007 35.47 -31.89 -10.82
C GLN A 1007 35.45 -33.13 -11.73
N ALA A 1008 36.32 -34.11 -11.49
CA ALA A 1008 36.36 -35.36 -12.26
C ALA A 1008 35.15 -36.28 -11.98
N PHE A 1009 34.64 -36.30 -10.76
CA PHE A 1009 33.51 -37.15 -10.37
C PHE A 1009 32.18 -36.59 -10.89
N ASP A 1010 31.98 -35.29 -10.80
CA ASP A 1010 30.79 -34.60 -11.30
C ASP A 1010 30.67 -34.74 -12.83
N LEU A 1011 31.78 -34.67 -13.55
CA LEU A 1011 31.81 -34.85 -15.02
C LEU A 1011 31.39 -36.26 -15.46
N ARG A 1012 31.75 -37.30 -14.70
CA ARG A 1012 31.37 -38.69 -15.00
C ARG A 1012 29.89 -38.95 -14.71
N ARG A 1013 29.34 -38.35 -13.65
CA ARG A 1013 27.91 -38.48 -13.29
C ARG A 1013 27.01 -37.77 -14.32
N ALA A 1014 27.39 -36.57 -14.76
CA ALA A 1014 26.65 -35.79 -15.76
C ALA A 1014 26.54 -36.53 -17.12
N ARG A 1015 27.63 -37.17 -17.57
CA ARG A 1015 27.64 -37.92 -18.85
C ARG A 1015 26.68 -39.12 -18.86
N ARG A 1016 26.52 -39.83 -17.73
CA ARG A 1016 25.61 -40.98 -17.63
C ARG A 1016 24.13 -40.56 -17.62
N LEU A 1017 23.80 -39.45 -16.96
CA LEU A 1017 22.44 -38.90 -16.92
C LEU A 1017 22.01 -38.35 -18.29
N HIS A 1018 22.89 -37.62 -18.98
CA HIS A 1018 22.63 -37.11 -20.33
C HIS A 1018 22.34 -38.22 -21.34
N ALA A 1019 23.08 -39.34 -21.28
CA ALA A 1019 22.86 -40.46 -22.20
C ALA A 1019 21.50 -41.16 -21.98
N ALA A 1020 21.02 -41.22 -20.74
CA ALA A 1020 19.71 -41.79 -20.40
C ALA A 1020 18.55 -40.87 -20.80
N GLU A 1021 18.67 -39.56 -20.59
CA GLU A 1021 17.67 -38.58 -21.00
C GLU A 1021 17.54 -38.50 -22.53
N MET A 1022 18.67 -38.53 -23.26
CA MET A 1022 18.68 -38.49 -24.74
C MET A 1022 17.92 -39.68 -25.36
N LYS A 1023 18.00 -40.86 -24.74
CA LYS A 1023 17.31 -42.07 -25.23
C LYS A 1023 15.80 -42.04 -24.99
N HIS A 1024 15.34 -41.35 -23.94
CA HIS A 1024 13.92 -41.14 -23.64
C HIS A 1024 13.30 -40.00 -24.45
N MET A 1025 14.09 -38.99 -24.84
CA MET A 1025 13.64 -37.92 -25.74
C MET A 1025 13.45 -38.40 -27.19
N ALA A 1026 14.19 -39.43 -27.62
CA ALA A 1026 14.16 -39.94 -28.99
C ALA A 1026 12.92 -40.79 -29.37
N SER A 1027 12.04 -41.16 -28.42
CA SER A 1027 10.94 -42.12 -28.66
C SER A 1027 9.52 -41.53 -28.70
N ARG A 1028 9.34 -40.22 -28.92
CA ARG A 1028 8.01 -39.57 -28.99
C ARG A 1028 7.61 -39.26 -30.46
N PRO A 1029 6.38 -39.58 -30.91
CA PRO A 1029 5.94 -39.23 -32.27
C PRO A 1029 5.54 -37.75 -32.36
N PHE A 1030 6.06 -37.04 -33.36
CA PHE A 1030 5.76 -35.62 -33.66
C PHE A 1030 4.78 -35.53 -34.85
N GLY A 1031 3.80 -34.62 -34.76
CA GLY A 1031 2.97 -34.23 -35.91
C GLY A 1031 3.67 -33.14 -36.73
N HIS A 1032 3.49 -33.14 -38.05
CA HIS A 1032 4.17 -32.23 -39.00
C HIS A 1032 3.14 -31.53 -39.88
N ILE A 1033 3.28 -30.21 -40.07
CA ILE A 1033 2.49 -29.41 -41.01
C ILE A 1033 3.48 -28.68 -41.92
N VAL A 1034 3.30 -28.83 -43.24
CA VAL A 1034 4.12 -28.16 -44.26
C VAL A 1034 3.29 -27.04 -44.86
N VAL A 1035 3.78 -25.81 -44.74
CA VAL A 1035 3.24 -24.66 -45.48
C VAL A 1035 4.19 -24.40 -46.64
N VAL A 1036 3.68 -24.53 -47.86
CA VAL A 1036 4.41 -24.24 -49.09
C VAL A 1036 4.08 -22.81 -49.49
N ILE A 1037 5.09 -21.97 -49.62
CA ILE A 1037 4.97 -20.63 -50.21
C ILE A 1037 5.56 -20.79 -51.61
N ASP A 1038 4.70 -20.85 -52.62
CA ASP A 1038 5.11 -20.93 -54.02
C ASP A 1038 5.60 -19.55 -54.47
N ASP A 1039 6.83 -19.47 -54.99
CA ASP A 1039 7.26 -18.35 -55.82
C ASP A 1039 6.76 -18.61 -57.27
N GLU A 1040 6.14 -17.60 -57.88
CA GLU A 1040 5.60 -17.59 -59.25
C GLU A 1040 6.68 -17.82 -60.35
N PRO A 1041 6.28 -18.10 -61.62
CA PRO A 1041 6.96 -19.01 -62.53
C PRO A 1041 8.08 -18.40 -63.38
N ASP A 1042 8.73 -19.30 -64.13
CA ASP A 1042 9.67 -19.11 -65.24
C ASP A 1042 11.13 -18.78 -64.88
N ASP A 1043 11.93 -19.84 -64.73
CA ASP A 1043 12.99 -20.05 -65.72
C ASP A 1043 13.41 -21.53 -65.79
N SER A 1044 13.46 -22.02 -67.02
CA SER A 1044 13.80 -23.39 -67.41
C SER A 1044 15.31 -23.65 -67.32
N ASP A 1045 15.63 -24.90 -66.98
CA ASP A 1045 16.95 -25.54 -66.98
C ASP A 1045 17.87 -25.26 -65.78
N PHE A 1046 17.66 -26.00 -64.68
CA PHE A 1046 18.73 -26.75 -64.00
C PHE A 1046 18.13 -27.74 -62.97
N PHE A 1047 17.81 -28.97 -63.43
CA PHE A 1047 17.44 -30.08 -62.56
C PHE A 1047 18.67 -30.80 -62.01
N MET A 1048 18.71 -31.07 -60.70
CA MET A 1048 18.98 -32.41 -60.14
C MET A 1048 18.59 -32.47 -58.65
N CYS A 1049 17.39 -33.04 -58.42
CA CYS A 1049 16.78 -33.58 -57.18
C CYS A 1049 15.46 -32.91 -56.80
N SER A 1050 14.40 -33.21 -57.55
CA SER A 1050 13.00 -32.86 -57.23
C SER A 1050 12.21 -34.08 -56.72
N PRO A 1051 11.33 -33.95 -55.71
CA PRO A 1051 10.59 -35.05 -55.10
C PRO A 1051 9.29 -35.37 -55.87
N SER A 1052 9.41 -35.97 -57.06
CA SER A 1052 8.28 -36.52 -57.83
C SER A 1052 7.85 -37.93 -57.39
N ASN A 1053 8.41 -38.48 -56.30
CA ASN A 1053 8.21 -39.87 -55.87
C ASN A 1053 7.14 -40.10 -54.78
N TYR A 1054 6.47 -39.08 -54.26
CA TYR A 1054 5.43 -39.31 -53.24
C TYR A 1054 4.04 -39.66 -53.82
N ARG A 1055 3.75 -39.27 -55.07
CA ARG A 1055 2.45 -39.54 -55.72
C ARG A 1055 2.28 -41.00 -56.19
N LYS A 1056 3.36 -41.79 -56.25
CA LYS A 1056 3.32 -43.20 -56.70
C LYS A 1056 3.17 -44.22 -55.56
N LYS A 1057 3.35 -43.82 -54.29
CA LYS A 1057 3.27 -44.77 -53.15
C LYS A 1057 1.88 -44.91 -52.51
N LEU A 1058 0.86 -44.18 -52.99
CA LEU A 1058 -0.54 -44.35 -52.58
C LEU A 1058 -1.35 -45.32 -53.44
N LYS A 1059 -0.79 -45.87 -54.53
CA LYS A 1059 -1.49 -46.81 -55.43
C LYS A 1059 -1.21 -48.30 -55.16
N TYR A 1060 -0.38 -48.62 -54.17
CA TYR A 1060 0.02 -50.00 -53.85
C TYR A 1060 -0.19 -50.34 -52.37
N MET A 1061 -1.36 -50.04 -51.82
CA MET A 1061 -1.92 -50.73 -50.65
C MET A 1061 -3.45 -50.80 -50.77
N LYS A 1062 -3.92 -51.60 -51.74
CA LYS A 1062 -5.23 -52.23 -51.67
C LYS A 1062 -5.00 -53.59 -51.02
N GLY A 1063 -5.54 -53.81 -49.81
CA GLY A 1063 -5.40 -55.07 -49.10
C GLY A 1063 -6.08 -55.09 -47.73
N HIS A 1064 -7.38 -55.36 -47.75
CA HIS A 1064 -8.19 -56.02 -46.73
C HIS A 1064 -8.24 -55.50 -45.27
N GLY A 1065 -9.42 -55.01 -44.88
CA GLY A 1065 -9.88 -54.96 -43.49
C GLY A 1065 -10.96 -53.90 -43.28
N ARG A 1066 -12.18 -54.32 -42.98
CA ARG A 1066 -13.38 -53.48 -42.73
C ARG A 1066 -13.10 -52.39 -41.69
N ASP A 1067 -13.26 -51.14 -42.11
CA ASP A 1067 -14.17 -50.14 -41.52
C ASP A 1067 -13.83 -48.78 -42.15
N SER A 1068 -14.76 -48.22 -42.93
CA SER A 1068 -14.69 -46.82 -43.33
C SER A 1068 -15.13 -45.95 -42.15
N PRO A 1069 -14.38 -44.91 -41.75
CA PRO A 1069 -14.98 -43.77 -41.07
C PRO A 1069 -15.11 -42.58 -42.03
N ARG A 1070 -16.33 -42.05 -41.98
CA ARG A 1070 -16.84 -40.78 -42.50
C ARG A 1070 -15.83 -39.64 -42.57
N GLN A 1071 -16.03 -38.78 -43.58
CA GLN A 1071 -15.62 -37.38 -43.61
C GLN A 1071 -15.71 -36.77 -42.21
N LEU A 1072 -14.56 -36.33 -41.70
CA LEU A 1072 -14.45 -35.50 -40.52
C LEU A 1072 -13.66 -34.26 -40.95
N GLU A 1073 -14.38 -33.15 -41.08
CA GLU A 1073 -13.83 -31.79 -41.06
C GLU A 1073 -13.21 -31.53 -39.67
N ASP A 1074 -12.09 -32.17 -39.38
CA ASP A 1074 -11.37 -31.94 -38.12
C ASP A 1074 -10.34 -30.85 -38.31
N LYS A 1075 -10.59 -29.72 -37.64
CA LYS A 1075 -9.61 -28.66 -37.33
C LYS A 1075 -8.29 -29.31 -36.93
N VAL A 1076 -7.26 -29.17 -37.78
CA VAL A 1076 -5.92 -29.67 -37.50
C VAL A 1076 -5.37 -28.94 -36.26
N SER A 1077 -5.25 -29.65 -35.14
CA SER A 1077 -4.69 -29.14 -33.89
C SER A 1077 -3.16 -29.24 -33.88
N LEU A 1078 -2.48 -28.10 -33.89
CA LEU A 1078 -1.06 -27.99 -33.57
C LEU A 1078 -0.81 -28.48 -32.14
N ARG A 1079 0.19 -29.35 -31.94
CA ARG A 1079 0.53 -29.89 -30.62
C ARG A 1079 1.84 -29.27 -30.12
N ALA A 1080 1.77 -28.55 -29.01
CA ALA A 1080 2.93 -27.92 -28.40
C ALA A 1080 3.96 -28.96 -27.89
N LEU A 1081 5.22 -28.71 -28.21
CA LEU A 1081 6.40 -29.46 -27.79
C LEU A 1081 6.65 -29.32 -26.27
N ALA A 1082 6.31 -28.16 -25.71
CA ALA A 1082 6.25 -27.90 -24.27
C ALA A 1082 5.12 -26.92 -23.96
N VAL A 1083 4.44 -27.09 -22.82
CA VAL A 1083 3.48 -26.13 -22.28
C VAL A 1083 3.87 -25.83 -20.84
N GLU A 1084 4.30 -24.60 -20.57
CA GLU A 1084 4.71 -24.15 -19.25
C GLU A 1084 3.61 -23.23 -18.67
N PRO A 1085 2.87 -23.67 -17.63
CA PRO A 1085 1.85 -22.82 -17.03
C PRO A 1085 2.50 -21.62 -16.34
N LEU A 1086 1.87 -20.45 -16.44
CA LEU A 1086 2.22 -19.27 -15.68
C LEU A 1086 1.99 -19.52 -14.18
N SER A 1087 2.60 -18.68 -13.32
CA SER A 1087 2.47 -18.85 -11.86
C SER A 1087 1.05 -18.71 -11.33
N ASP A 1088 0.15 -18.10 -12.11
CA ASP A 1088 -1.25 -17.87 -11.79
C ASP A 1088 -2.18 -19.01 -12.25
N GLY A 1089 -1.71 -19.94 -13.10
CA GLY A 1089 -2.48 -21.07 -13.62
C GLY A 1089 -3.47 -20.75 -14.76
N PHE A 1090 -3.64 -19.47 -15.12
CA PHE A 1090 -4.64 -19.03 -16.11
C PHE A 1090 -4.07 -18.84 -17.52
N GLY A 1091 -2.75 -18.67 -17.64
CA GLY A 1091 -2.03 -18.69 -18.92
C GLY A 1091 -0.98 -19.79 -18.96
N ALA A 1092 -0.51 -20.13 -20.16
CA ALA A 1092 0.65 -20.99 -20.34
C ALA A 1092 1.48 -20.52 -21.53
N VAL A 1093 2.78 -20.80 -21.52
CA VAL A 1093 3.66 -20.60 -22.67
C VAL A 1093 3.72 -21.92 -23.42
N ALA A 1094 3.22 -21.94 -24.66
CA ALA A 1094 3.28 -23.08 -25.54
C ALA A 1094 4.44 -22.93 -26.53
N THR A 1095 5.33 -23.91 -26.58
CA THR A 1095 6.46 -23.97 -27.51
C THR A 1095 6.16 -24.97 -28.63
N ILE A 1096 6.38 -24.60 -29.89
CA ILE A 1096 6.27 -25.46 -31.08
C ILE A 1096 7.60 -25.51 -31.83
N LEU A 1097 7.80 -26.54 -32.66
CA LEU A 1097 8.94 -26.64 -33.56
C LEU A 1097 8.53 -26.19 -34.96
N VAL A 1098 9.28 -25.28 -35.56
CA VAL A 1098 9.04 -24.71 -36.89
C VAL A 1098 10.21 -25.09 -37.78
N GLN A 1099 9.93 -25.68 -38.94
CA GLN A 1099 10.95 -26.03 -39.93
C GLN A 1099 10.97 -24.97 -41.05
N PHE A 1100 12.14 -24.42 -41.35
CA PHE A 1100 12.27 -23.36 -42.37
C PHE A 1100 12.54 -23.95 -43.77
N PRO A 1101 12.09 -23.28 -44.85
CA PRO A 1101 12.50 -23.61 -46.20
C PRO A 1101 13.99 -23.29 -46.42
N GLY A 1102 14.64 -23.99 -47.37
CA GLY A 1102 16.06 -23.77 -47.71
C GLY A 1102 16.93 -25.03 -47.89
N GLY A 1103 16.34 -26.23 -47.77
CA GLY A 1103 17.00 -27.49 -48.13
C GLY A 1103 18.36 -27.72 -47.44
N ALA A 1104 19.29 -28.37 -48.14
CA ALA A 1104 20.56 -28.78 -47.56
C ALA A 1104 21.51 -27.62 -47.20
N HIS A 1105 21.30 -26.44 -47.79
CA HIS A 1105 22.19 -25.29 -47.71
C HIS A 1105 21.78 -24.24 -46.65
N SER A 1106 20.62 -24.41 -46.00
CA SER A 1106 20.23 -23.58 -44.85
C SER A 1106 21.07 -23.92 -43.60
N LEU A 1107 21.68 -22.88 -43.00
CA LEU A 1107 22.43 -22.96 -41.75
C LEU A 1107 21.55 -23.34 -40.54
N VAL A 1108 20.24 -23.03 -40.59
CA VAL A 1108 19.27 -23.35 -39.52
C VAL A 1108 18.01 -23.91 -40.16
N ARG A 1109 17.82 -25.23 -40.01
CA ARG A 1109 16.70 -25.97 -40.63
C ARG A 1109 15.43 -25.98 -39.79
N MET A 1110 15.54 -25.76 -38.49
CA MET A 1110 14.43 -25.80 -37.53
C MET A 1110 14.66 -24.76 -36.41
N ALA A 1111 13.59 -24.17 -35.90
CA ALA A 1111 13.58 -23.32 -34.71
C ALA A 1111 12.46 -23.70 -33.75
N LEU A 1112 12.59 -23.27 -32.50
CA LEU A 1112 11.52 -23.30 -31.50
C LEU A 1112 10.81 -21.94 -31.53
N ALA A 1113 9.48 -21.95 -31.63
CA ALA A 1113 8.65 -20.77 -31.48
C ALA A 1113 7.79 -20.93 -30.21
N SER A 1114 7.71 -19.89 -29.40
CA SER A 1114 6.92 -19.90 -28.15
C SER A 1114 5.89 -18.78 -28.18
N SER A 1115 4.66 -19.06 -27.79
CA SER A 1115 3.60 -18.07 -27.66
C SER A 1115 2.88 -18.21 -26.31
N LEU A 1116 2.41 -17.07 -25.79
CA LEU A 1116 1.54 -17.03 -24.62
C LEU A 1116 0.14 -17.48 -25.06
N ILE A 1117 -0.39 -18.52 -24.44
CA ILE A 1117 -1.73 -19.04 -24.68
C ILE A 1117 -2.56 -18.90 -23.41
N ALA A 1118 -3.84 -18.60 -23.55
CA ALA A 1118 -4.78 -18.72 -22.45
C ALA A 1118 -4.95 -20.21 -22.10
N SER A 1119 -4.79 -20.56 -20.82
CA SER A 1119 -5.05 -21.91 -20.32
C SER A 1119 -6.56 -22.10 -20.27
N ARG A 1120 -7.17 -22.45 -21.40
CA ARG A 1120 -8.59 -22.81 -21.44
C ARG A 1120 -8.81 -24.06 -20.59
N HIS A 1121 -9.25 -23.87 -19.35
CA HIS A 1121 -9.93 -24.93 -18.61
C HIS A 1121 -11.19 -25.28 -19.42
N HIS A 1122 -11.26 -26.52 -19.89
CA HIS A 1122 -12.27 -27.11 -20.80
C HIS A 1122 -11.98 -27.10 -22.31
N LEU A 1123 -10.95 -27.86 -22.72
CA LEU A 1123 -11.08 -28.72 -23.90
C LEU A 1123 -10.88 -30.18 -23.46
N GLY A 1124 -11.99 -30.92 -23.42
CA GLY A 1124 -12.08 -32.30 -22.94
C GLY A 1124 -11.35 -33.36 -23.79
N TYR A 1125 -10.36 -33.01 -24.60
CA TYR A 1125 -9.63 -33.97 -25.42
C TYR A 1125 -8.11 -33.70 -25.41
N GLY A 1126 -7.34 -34.61 -24.77
CA GLY A 1126 -6.02 -35.02 -25.27
C GLY A 1126 -4.73 -34.27 -24.88
N LEU A 1127 -4.72 -33.33 -23.91
CA LEU A 1127 -3.51 -32.56 -23.54
C LEU A 1127 -2.75 -33.02 -22.28
N ARG A 1128 -3.10 -34.18 -21.68
CA ARG A 1128 -2.46 -34.66 -20.43
C ARG A 1128 -0.98 -35.05 -20.52
N ALA A 1129 -0.38 -35.15 -21.71
CA ALA A 1129 0.97 -35.72 -21.89
C ALA A 1129 2.13 -34.70 -21.98
N ALA A 1130 1.87 -33.38 -22.00
CA ALA A 1130 2.90 -32.35 -22.25
C ALA A 1130 3.06 -31.27 -21.16
N MET A 1131 2.36 -31.38 -20.02
CA MET A 1131 2.59 -30.49 -18.88
C MET A 1131 3.85 -30.92 -18.10
N ARG A 1132 4.86 -30.05 -18.02
CA ARG A 1132 5.91 -30.19 -17.02
C ARG A 1132 5.36 -29.67 -15.68
N ARG A 1133 5.09 -30.57 -14.73
CA ARG A 1133 4.83 -30.16 -13.33
C ARG A 1133 6.12 -29.59 -12.75
N ARG A 1134 6.05 -28.37 -12.19
CA ARG A 1134 7.14 -27.78 -11.41
C ARG A 1134 7.38 -28.68 -10.19
N THR A 1135 8.53 -29.34 -10.11
CA THR A 1135 8.92 -30.12 -8.93
C THR A 1135 9.20 -29.15 -7.78
N SER A 1136 8.28 -29.08 -6.81
CA SER A 1136 8.45 -28.36 -5.56
C SER A 1136 9.39 -29.11 -4.62
N HIS A 1137 10.66 -29.30 -4.99
CA HIS A 1137 11.70 -29.72 -4.06
C HIS A 1137 13.06 -29.21 -4.55
N ALA A 1138 13.58 -28.18 -3.87
CA ALA A 1138 15.00 -27.87 -3.82
C ALA A 1138 15.30 -27.21 -2.46
N ASN A 1139 15.24 -28.03 -1.41
CA ASN A 1139 16.10 -27.85 -0.23
C ASN A 1139 17.36 -28.67 -0.52
N VAL A 1140 18.50 -28.03 -0.78
CA VAL A 1140 19.85 -28.26 -0.22
C VAL A 1140 20.68 -27.01 -0.51
#